data_AF-A0A1G4SJF5-F1
#
_entry.id   AF-A0A1G4SJF5-F1
#
_cell.length_a   1.000
_cell.length_b   1.000
_cell.length_c   1.000
_cell.angle_alpha   90.00
_cell.angle_beta   90.00
_cell.angle_gamma   90.00
#
_symmetry.space_group_name_H-M   'P 1'
#
loop_
_entity.id
_entity.type
_entity.pdbx_description
1 polymer ?
#
loop_
_entity_poly.entity_id
_entity_poly.type
_entity_poly.pdbx_seq_one_letter_code
_entity_poly.pdbx_strand_id
1 'polypeptide(L)'
;MSTNQTNINRTSTNQTSTRVARPTLINMVTGLLLQVCLTVSGLILPRLIIGAFGSETNGLVASINQLLNYITLVEGGLTAVVTASLYKPLVENDARQLSRVICTTRQFYVKIGIVFAAYAGVVAVVYPVAKKLELGYTAALVVILAVTNLVHYVFALTSQVLLNADKRQYVIYITQMVIIVAGTVLAAVSVRIYPSIHLMLGIVAAMYVVQPVVLGLYVRRHYAIDRRAERDSKLLKERWNGFAINVAAFVHNNTDIVVLTIFRDLKTVSVYSVYALVTIGARSVILSLANGLTPVIGQAYARGDTRDLERKMDVYEYIVLALVGFMLTVSALLITPFVMLYTSGISDADYCQPVFGYLIVAGEAVYLLKKPHVDLAFAADRFRETRLPAYIETLLNIVVSIVLVTRFGLIGVAIGTLVAMLWRLAFHVDLAGRIIKGRGSARYLIKLFFFSLTSAAGFAICRLLMPIADSGVTVTDWLVHAVLYCAVFAVLYLVLSLVLFRREVRTILRYLTRKPQHRENAPAPEIDLVYLYVNPEDPAWEEERRAQLRAAGLEEDNADNNCRFRENHEIYYSLRSVARYAPWINHIYIVTNSEMPDWLDLSDSKITIVKHEEIMPQELLPCYNCTVIETWLWKIPGLSEVFIYGNDDTFFGSEVTPDFFFRDGKPVVRMLKADFDTGRTYQGFRQIMVNSMNVFGTHYSKRYNLVKWHNFDVYTKSAMEACFNEFEAEFAHRRSHRFRTSEDIDRVIFQYYMIANGLCHLNVYDHSNFFARAWSYLKIMIDPETYFDFACWGMHDFSRSNLMKRLLLKGPRCVCINDEETATLTDRLDYRVWMEELFGCERQSVEKHAMKSSKNTQ
;
A
#
# COMPACT_ATOMS: atom_id res chain seq x y z
N MET A 1 5.45 -39.30 -46.81
CA MET A 1 6.83 -38.82 -46.64
C MET A 1 6.74 -37.47 -45.94
N SER A 2 6.77 -37.41 -44.61
CA SER A 2 7.98 -37.20 -43.78
C SER A 2 8.70 -35.89 -44.19
N THR A 3 9.01 -34.90 -43.34
CA THR A 3 9.27 -34.85 -41.89
C THR A 3 9.59 -33.38 -41.53
N ASN A 4 9.35 -32.99 -40.27
CA ASN A 4 10.02 -31.95 -39.48
C ASN A 4 9.89 -30.45 -39.84
N GLN A 5 9.07 -29.73 -39.06
CA GLN A 5 9.54 -28.62 -38.21
C GLN A 5 8.48 -28.23 -37.15
N THR A 6 8.74 -28.67 -35.92
CA THR A 6 8.13 -28.23 -34.65
C THR A 6 9.14 -27.34 -33.89
N ASN A 7 8.61 -26.46 -33.01
CA ASN A 7 9.27 -25.47 -32.15
C ASN A 7 9.53 -24.11 -32.84
N ILE A 8 9.05 -22.96 -32.34
CA ILE A 8 9.03 -22.45 -30.96
C ILE A 8 7.79 -21.56 -30.79
N ASN A 9 6.81 -21.98 -29.98
CA ASN A 9 5.79 -21.08 -29.42
C ASN A 9 5.43 -21.63 -28.03
N ARG A 10 6.12 -21.13 -27.00
CA ARG A 10 5.77 -21.39 -25.59
C ARG A 10 5.95 -20.13 -24.75
N THR A 11 4.96 -19.96 -23.89
CA THR A 11 4.93 -19.23 -22.61
C THR A 11 4.83 -17.70 -22.62
N SER A 12 3.60 -17.18 -22.47
CA SER A 12 3.31 -16.09 -21.52
C SER A 12 1.79 -15.87 -21.34
N THR A 13 1.12 -16.68 -20.52
CA THR A 13 -0.19 -16.28 -19.99
C THR A 13 -0.34 -16.70 -18.53
N ASN A 14 -0.67 -15.69 -17.72
CA ASN A 14 -1.17 -15.73 -16.33
C ASN A 14 -0.15 -15.90 -15.19
N GLN A 15 0.57 -14.79 -14.91
CA GLN A 15 1.48 -14.62 -13.75
C GLN A 15 1.12 -13.42 -12.84
N THR A 16 -0.14 -12.98 -12.82
CA THR A 16 -0.54 -11.68 -12.24
C THR A 16 -1.52 -11.79 -11.08
N SER A 17 -1.02 -11.94 -9.83
CA SER A 17 -1.64 -11.31 -8.65
C SER A 17 -0.75 -11.22 -7.40
N THR A 18 0.29 -12.05 -7.24
CA THR A 18 1.09 -12.11 -5.98
C THR A 18 2.38 -11.27 -5.97
N ARG A 19 2.85 -10.76 -7.12
CA ARG A 19 4.10 -9.97 -7.21
C ARG A 19 3.96 -8.48 -6.90
N VAL A 20 2.76 -7.96 -6.66
CA VAL A 20 2.52 -6.50 -6.61
C VAL A 20 3.05 -5.85 -5.31
N ALA A 21 3.19 -6.60 -4.20
CA ALA A 21 3.56 -6.02 -2.90
C ALA A 21 5.05 -5.64 -2.77
N ARG A 22 5.98 -6.45 -3.31
CA ARG A 22 7.43 -6.26 -3.10
C ARG A 22 7.98 -5.01 -3.81
N PRO A 23 7.70 -4.75 -5.11
CA PRO A 23 8.17 -3.54 -5.78
C PRO A 23 7.57 -2.26 -5.19
N THR A 24 6.29 -2.32 -4.77
CA THR A 24 5.58 -1.17 -4.19
C THR A 24 6.18 -0.76 -2.85
N LEU A 25 6.47 -1.71 -1.94
CA LEU A 25 7.12 -1.42 -0.66
C LEU A 25 8.54 -0.88 -0.85
N ILE A 26 9.32 -1.48 -1.76
CA ILE A 26 10.68 -1.00 -2.07
C ILE A 26 10.61 0.43 -2.61
N ASN A 27 9.64 0.76 -3.48
CA ASN A 27 9.44 2.14 -3.96
C ASN A 27 9.14 3.11 -2.81
N MET A 28 8.27 2.73 -1.86
CA MET A 28 7.95 3.58 -0.71
C MET A 28 9.18 3.87 0.13
N VAL A 29 9.92 2.83 0.53
CA VAL A 29 11.12 2.97 1.37
C VAL A 29 12.22 3.76 0.63
N THR A 30 12.52 3.40 -0.62
CA THR A 30 13.55 4.10 -1.40
C THR A 30 13.15 5.55 -1.71
N GLY A 31 11.85 5.83 -1.89
CA GLY A 31 11.33 7.20 -2.05
C GLY A 31 11.52 8.04 -0.78
N LEU A 32 11.23 7.49 0.39
CA LEU A 32 11.46 8.17 1.68
C LEU A 32 12.96 8.44 1.91
N LEU A 33 13.82 7.45 1.64
CA LEU A 33 15.28 7.61 1.76
C LEU A 33 15.81 8.69 0.80
N LEU A 34 15.34 8.69 -0.45
CA LEU A 34 15.68 9.74 -1.41
C LEU A 34 15.28 11.13 -0.89
N GLN A 35 14.10 11.27 -0.29
CA GLN A 35 13.64 12.54 0.25
C GLN A 35 14.55 13.05 1.38
N VAL A 36 15.04 12.16 2.24
CA VAL A 36 16.05 12.49 3.27
C VAL A 36 17.34 12.98 2.61
N CYS A 37 17.86 12.25 1.62
CA CYS A 37 19.07 12.65 0.89
C CYS A 37 18.92 14.00 0.17
N LEU A 38 17.77 14.25 -0.46
CA LEU A 38 17.42 15.52 -1.10
C LEU A 38 17.41 16.67 -0.10
N THR A 39 16.78 16.46 1.07
CA THR A 39 16.67 17.49 2.11
C THR A 39 18.05 17.83 2.70
N VAL A 40 18.84 16.82 3.04
CA VAL A 40 20.19 17.01 3.59
C VAL A 40 21.11 17.69 2.58
N SER A 41 21.11 17.22 1.33
CA SER A 41 21.96 17.81 0.28
C SER A 41 21.51 19.22 -0.10
N GLY A 42 20.19 19.47 -0.09
CA GLY A 42 19.58 20.78 -0.29
C GLY A 42 19.93 21.78 0.82
N LEU A 43 20.30 21.33 2.02
CA LEU A 43 20.84 22.15 3.09
C LEU A 43 22.36 22.36 2.97
N ILE A 44 23.12 21.36 2.52
CA ILE A 44 24.58 21.45 2.44
C ILE A 44 25.00 22.33 1.26
N LEU A 45 24.43 22.13 0.07
CA LEU A 45 24.94 22.75 -1.16
C LEU A 45 24.81 24.28 -1.15
N PRO A 46 23.66 24.90 -0.81
CA PRO A 46 23.58 26.36 -0.70
C PRO A 46 24.51 26.91 0.37
N ARG A 47 24.70 26.21 1.51
CA ARG A 47 25.63 26.65 2.57
C ARG A 47 27.08 26.69 2.10
N LEU A 48 27.48 25.72 1.29
CA LEU A 48 28.81 25.69 0.66
C LEU A 48 28.96 26.84 -0.32
N ILE A 49 27.94 27.11 -1.15
CA ILE A 49 27.98 28.21 -2.12
C ILE A 49 28.10 29.56 -1.42
N ILE A 50 27.23 29.83 -0.43
CA ILE A 50 27.24 31.10 0.31
C ILE A 50 28.57 31.27 1.05
N GLY A 51 29.06 30.20 1.71
CA GLY A 51 30.28 30.26 2.50
C GLY A 51 31.57 30.45 1.69
N ALA A 52 31.66 29.88 0.49
CA ALA A 52 32.87 29.95 -0.34
C ALA A 52 32.84 31.04 -1.41
N PHE A 53 31.66 31.39 -1.92
CA PHE A 53 31.49 32.28 -3.09
C PHE A 53 30.58 33.49 -2.82
N GLY A 54 30.05 33.61 -1.60
CA GLY A 54 29.17 34.72 -1.20
C GLY A 54 27.71 34.53 -1.57
N SER A 55 26.87 35.36 -0.94
CA SER A 55 25.41 35.37 -1.09
C SER A 55 24.97 35.80 -2.49
N GLU A 56 25.71 36.70 -3.14
CA GLU A 56 25.40 37.14 -4.51
C GLU A 56 25.47 35.98 -5.52
N THR A 57 26.49 35.12 -5.39
CA THR A 57 26.65 33.92 -6.22
C THR A 57 25.54 32.90 -5.97
N ASN A 58 25.13 32.70 -4.70
CA ASN A 58 23.99 31.82 -4.40
C ASN A 58 22.69 32.35 -5.03
N GLY A 59 22.44 33.65 -4.93
CA GLY A 59 21.32 34.31 -5.59
C GLY A 59 21.34 34.18 -7.11
N LEU A 60 22.53 34.29 -7.72
CA LEU A 60 22.74 34.06 -9.15
C LEU A 60 22.35 32.64 -9.56
N VAL A 61 22.84 31.63 -8.84
CA VAL A 61 22.54 30.21 -9.11
C VAL A 61 21.05 29.92 -8.96
N ALA A 62 20.41 30.43 -7.90
CA ALA A 62 18.97 30.30 -7.68
C ALA A 62 18.16 30.94 -8.82
N SER A 63 18.55 32.15 -9.24
CA SER A 63 17.92 32.89 -10.34
C SER A 63 18.06 32.18 -11.69
N ILE A 64 19.26 31.67 -12.01
CA ILE A 64 19.50 30.91 -13.25
C ILE A 64 18.67 29.61 -13.26
N ASN A 65 18.70 28.84 -12.18
CA ASN A 65 17.88 27.62 -12.07
C ASN A 65 16.40 27.93 -12.24
N GLN A 66 15.94 29.05 -11.67
CA GLN A 66 14.57 29.51 -11.81
C GLN A 66 14.20 29.81 -13.25
N LEU A 67 15.05 30.52 -14.00
CA LEU A 67 14.83 30.80 -15.42
C LEU A 67 14.85 29.50 -16.24
N LEU A 68 15.85 28.64 -16.02
CA LEU A 68 15.96 27.37 -16.75
C LEU A 68 14.75 26.44 -16.51
N ASN A 69 14.06 26.55 -15.37
CA ASN A 69 12.87 25.75 -15.06
C ASN A 69 11.65 26.08 -15.96
N TYR A 70 11.64 27.22 -16.68
CA TYR A 70 10.54 27.62 -17.58
C TYR A 70 10.31 26.65 -18.74
N ILE A 71 11.29 25.79 -19.04
CA ILE A 71 11.13 24.73 -20.03
C ILE A 71 10.00 23.75 -19.67
N THR A 72 9.69 23.57 -18.39
CA THR A 72 8.60 22.67 -17.95
C THR A 72 7.23 23.11 -18.48
N LEU A 73 7.03 24.41 -18.78
CA LEU A 73 5.83 24.89 -19.47
C LEU A 73 5.71 24.29 -20.88
N VAL A 74 6.83 24.13 -21.59
CA VAL A 74 6.85 23.60 -22.97
C VAL A 74 6.47 22.12 -23.01
N GLU A 75 6.71 21.38 -21.92
CA GLU A 75 6.26 19.98 -21.80
C GLU A 75 4.73 19.84 -21.77
N GLY A 76 4.03 20.83 -21.23
CA GLY A 76 2.57 20.93 -21.28
C GLY A 76 1.81 19.70 -20.75
N GLY A 77 2.27 19.10 -19.64
CA GLY A 77 1.58 17.96 -19.00
C GLY A 77 1.76 16.62 -19.71
N LEU A 78 2.67 16.53 -20.69
CA LEU A 78 2.92 15.32 -21.47
C LEU A 78 3.18 14.07 -20.62
N THR A 79 3.96 14.22 -19.56
CA THR A 79 4.42 13.11 -18.72
C THR A 79 3.25 12.27 -18.17
N ALA A 80 2.15 12.92 -17.76
CA ALA A 80 0.96 12.21 -17.27
C ALA A 80 0.24 11.43 -18.39
N VAL A 81 0.09 12.03 -19.57
CA VAL A 81 -0.55 11.41 -20.75
C VAL A 81 0.24 10.20 -21.24
N VAL A 82 1.57 10.31 -21.29
CA VAL A 82 2.44 9.21 -21.69
C VAL A 82 2.38 8.08 -20.66
N THR A 83 2.42 8.40 -19.36
CA THR A 83 2.32 7.39 -18.29
C THR A 83 1.00 6.61 -18.40
N ALA A 84 -0.12 7.29 -18.61
CA ALA A 84 -1.42 6.66 -18.80
C ALA A 84 -1.44 5.76 -20.06
N SER A 85 -0.83 6.21 -21.15
CA SER A 85 -0.73 5.46 -22.41
C SER A 85 0.17 4.22 -22.31
N LEU A 86 1.06 4.16 -21.32
CA LEU A 86 1.96 3.02 -21.08
C LEU A 86 1.32 1.92 -20.24
N TYR A 87 0.28 2.20 -19.43
CA TYR A 87 -0.30 1.20 -18.53
C TYR A 87 -0.85 -0.01 -19.28
N LYS A 88 -1.63 0.20 -20.34
CA LYS A 88 -2.24 -0.90 -21.11
C LYS A 88 -1.17 -1.80 -21.79
N PRO A 89 -0.20 -1.27 -22.56
CA PRO A 89 0.87 -2.07 -23.15
C PRO A 89 1.72 -2.85 -22.14
N LEU A 90 1.94 -2.30 -20.95
CA LEU A 90 2.71 -2.96 -19.89
C LEU A 90 1.94 -4.13 -19.27
N VAL A 91 0.64 -3.99 -19.05
CA VAL A 91 -0.21 -5.06 -18.49
C VAL A 91 -0.42 -6.18 -19.51
N GLU A 92 -0.65 -5.82 -20.77
CA GLU A 92 -0.89 -6.77 -21.86
C GLU A 92 0.39 -7.39 -22.42
N ASN A 93 1.57 -6.93 -21.98
CA ASN A 93 2.89 -7.30 -22.53
C ASN A 93 3.00 -7.08 -24.06
N ASP A 94 2.30 -6.07 -24.60
CA ASP A 94 2.37 -5.72 -26.02
C ASP A 94 3.66 -4.93 -26.31
N ALA A 95 4.72 -5.67 -26.68
CA ALA A 95 6.01 -5.09 -27.02
C ALA A 95 5.95 -4.12 -28.21
N ARG A 96 5.02 -4.31 -29.15
CA ARG A 96 4.90 -3.46 -30.34
C ARG A 96 4.27 -2.12 -29.99
N GLN A 97 3.17 -2.14 -29.24
CA GLN A 97 2.52 -0.92 -28.76
C GLN A 97 3.42 -0.18 -27.77
N LEU A 98 4.09 -0.89 -26.85
CA LEU A 98 5.07 -0.32 -25.94
C LEU A 98 6.20 0.41 -26.71
N SER A 99 6.75 -0.24 -27.75
CA SER A 99 7.81 0.33 -28.59
C SER A 99 7.34 1.59 -29.33
N ARG A 100 6.11 1.59 -29.86
CA ARG A 100 5.49 2.76 -30.51
C ARG A 100 5.34 3.94 -29.56
N VAL A 101 4.83 3.71 -28.34
CA VAL A 101 4.67 4.77 -27.32
C VAL A 101 6.04 5.32 -26.93
N ILE A 102 7.01 4.46 -26.62
CA ILE A 102 8.37 4.89 -26.21
C ILE A 102 9.10 5.65 -27.32
N CYS A 103 9.03 5.20 -28.57
CA CYS A 103 9.65 5.90 -29.70
C CYS A 103 9.02 7.27 -29.95
N THR A 104 7.69 7.37 -29.86
CA THR A 104 6.96 8.63 -30.01
C THR A 104 7.34 9.62 -28.90
N THR A 105 7.34 9.15 -27.64
CA THR A 105 7.72 9.92 -26.47
C THR A 105 9.17 10.40 -26.56
N ARG A 106 10.11 9.53 -26.95
CA ARG A 106 11.53 9.89 -27.10
C ARG A 106 11.72 10.99 -28.13
N GLN A 107 11.09 10.88 -29.30
CA GLN A 107 11.21 11.92 -30.32
C GLN A 107 10.70 13.27 -29.80
N PHE A 108 9.61 13.27 -29.03
CA PHE A 108 9.06 14.48 -28.46
C PHE A 108 10.01 15.13 -27.43
N TYR A 109 10.53 14.36 -26.46
CA TYR A 109 11.45 14.91 -25.48
C TYR A 109 12.79 15.37 -26.07
N VAL A 110 13.30 14.70 -27.13
CA VAL A 110 14.48 15.19 -27.87
C VAL A 110 14.20 16.54 -28.53
N LYS A 111 13.02 16.73 -29.12
CA LYS A 111 12.62 18.04 -29.68
C LYS A 111 12.56 19.12 -28.59
N ILE A 112 12.01 18.79 -27.42
CA ILE A 112 12.03 19.70 -26.25
C ILE A 112 13.46 20.00 -25.83
N GLY A 113 14.35 19.00 -25.80
CA GLY A 113 15.77 19.21 -25.50
C GLY A 113 16.47 20.18 -26.46
N ILE A 114 16.16 20.11 -27.76
CA ILE A 114 16.69 21.07 -28.76
C ILE A 114 16.15 22.48 -28.50
N VAL A 115 14.84 22.61 -28.26
CA VAL A 115 14.22 23.90 -27.90
C VAL A 115 14.83 24.45 -26.61
N PHE A 116 15.08 23.59 -25.63
CA PHE A 116 15.72 23.95 -24.37
C PHE A 116 17.17 24.41 -24.56
N ALA A 117 17.96 23.74 -25.40
CA ALA A 117 19.32 24.14 -25.68
C ALA A 117 19.37 25.54 -26.33
N ALA A 118 18.47 25.81 -27.29
CA ALA A 118 18.33 27.14 -27.88
C ALA A 118 17.91 28.18 -26.84
N TYR A 119 16.90 27.88 -26.02
CA TYR A 119 16.43 28.74 -24.93
C TYR A 119 17.54 29.04 -23.92
N ALA A 120 18.28 28.03 -23.47
CA ALA A 120 19.41 28.19 -22.56
C ALA A 120 20.53 29.04 -23.17
N GLY A 121 20.79 28.92 -24.48
CA GLY A 121 21.70 29.79 -25.21
C GLY A 121 21.25 31.26 -25.21
N VAL A 122 19.95 31.52 -25.39
CA VAL A 122 19.39 32.88 -25.26
C VAL A 122 19.55 33.40 -23.84
N VAL A 123 19.22 32.59 -22.82
CA VAL A 123 19.41 32.98 -21.41
C VAL A 123 20.88 33.27 -21.11
N ALA A 124 21.81 32.46 -21.61
CA ALA A 124 23.25 32.64 -21.40
C ALA A 124 23.78 33.98 -21.93
N VAL A 125 23.12 34.59 -22.92
CA VAL A 125 23.51 35.89 -23.48
C VAL A 125 22.66 37.04 -22.92
N VAL A 126 21.33 36.88 -22.92
CA VAL A 126 20.41 37.95 -22.54
C VAL A 126 20.45 38.24 -21.06
N TYR A 127 20.54 37.22 -20.20
CA TYR A 127 20.48 37.41 -18.75
C TYR A 127 21.68 38.20 -18.21
N PRO A 128 22.94 37.88 -18.55
CA PRO A 128 24.09 38.67 -18.10
C PRO A 128 24.04 40.12 -18.60
N VAL A 129 23.61 40.34 -19.85
CA VAL A 129 23.46 41.69 -20.44
C VAL A 129 22.38 42.49 -19.71
N ALA A 130 21.20 41.89 -19.49
CA ALA A 130 20.09 42.54 -18.82
C ALA A 130 20.42 42.90 -17.35
N LYS A 131 21.25 42.09 -16.69
CA LYS A 131 21.69 42.32 -15.31
C LYS A 131 23.04 43.01 -15.16
N LYS A 132 23.67 43.42 -16.27
CA LYS A 132 25.00 44.06 -16.28
C LYS A 132 26.05 43.23 -15.53
N LEU A 133 25.98 41.90 -15.67
CA LEU A 133 26.92 40.94 -15.11
C LEU A 133 28.02 40.62 -16.12
N GLU A 134 29.11 40.01 -15.64
CA GLU A 134 30.16 39.54 -16.52
C GLU A 134 29.64 38.41 -17.44
N LEU A 135 29.66 38.68 -18.76
CA LEU A 135 29.08 37.80 -19.77
C LEU A 135 29.73 36.41 -19.76
N GLY A 136 31.06 36.33 -19.80
CA GLY A 136 31.78 35.05 -19.87
C GLY A 136 31.53 34.17 -18.64
N TYR A 137 31.76 34.73 -17.46
CA TYR A 137 31.50 34.07 -16.18
C TYR A 137 30.05 33.56 -16.06
N THR A 138 29.07 34.42 -16.31
CA THR A 138 27.65 34.10 -16.10
C THR A 138 27.11 33.17 -17.18
N ALA A 139 27.49 33.37 -18.46
CA ALA A 139 27.11 32.47 -19.55
C ALA A 139 27.60 31.05 -19.30
N ALA A 140 28.84 30.88 -18.83
CA ALA A 140 29.38 29.58 -18.46
C ALA A 140 28.58 28.89 -17.35
N LEU A 141 28.13 29.64 -16.32
CA LEU A 141 27.25 29.11 -15.27
C LEU A 141 25.89 28.65 -15.82
N VAL A 142 25.27 29.45 -16.70
CA VAL A 142 24.00 29.09 -17.35
C VAL A 142 24.15 27.79 -18.13
N VAL A 143 25.23 27.65 -18.90
CA VAL A 143 25.50 26.43 -19.68
C VAL A 143 25.71 25.23 -18.74
N ILE A 144 26.53 25.36 -17.69
CA ILE A 144 26.77 24.27 -16.72
C ILE A 144 25.47 23.79 -16.09
N LEU A 145 24.62 24.71 -15.63
CA LEU A 145 23.33 24.37 -15.00
C LEU A 145 22.34 23.79 -16.02
N ALA A 146 22.34 24.30 -17.26
CA ALA A 146 21.47 23.79 -18.31
C ALA A 146 21.83 22.37 -18.77
N VAL A 147 23.11 21.98 -18.75
CA VAL A 147 23.54 20.63 -19.18
C VAL A 147 22.79 19.54 -18.43
N THR A 148 22.57 19.70 -17.12
CA THR A 148 21.81 18.73 -16.30
C THR A 148 20.41 18.48 -16.86
N ASN A 149 19.66 19.56 -17.12
CA ASN A 149 18.30 19.47 -17.67
C ASN A 149 18.31 18.93 -19.11
N LEU A 150 19.28 19.35 -19.93
CA LEU A 150 19.41 18.89 -21.31
C LEU A 150 19.66 17.36 -21.38
N VAL A 151 20.61 16.87 -20.59
CA VAL A 151 20.92 15.43 -20.48
C VAL A 151 19.68 14.67 -20.00
N HIS A 152 18.94 15.24 -19.04
CA HIS A 152 17.74 14.64 -18.52
C HIS A 152 16.64 14.49 -19.60
N TYR A 153 16.31 15.56 -20.34
CA TYR A 153 15.32 15.54 -21.41
C TYR A 153 15.68 14.57 -22.54
N VAL A 154 16.92 14.63 -23.01
CA VAL A 154 17.34 13.90 -24.21
C VAL A 154 17.51 12.40 -23.91
N PHE A 155 18.00 12.03 -22.72
CA PHE A 155 18.44 10.67 -22.45
C PHE A 155 17.73 9.96 -21.28
N ALA A 156 17.32 10.66 -20.23
CA ALA A 156 16.81 10.02 -19.01
C ALA A 156 15.27 9.95 -18.95
N LEU A 157 14.59 11.03 -19.34
CA LEU A 157 13.18 11.25 -19.04
C LEU A 157 12.26 10.17 -19.63
N THR A 158 12.49 9.74 -20.88
CA THR A 158 11.72 8.62 -21.46
C THR A 158 11.83 7.34 -20.64
N SER A 159 13.03 7.02 -20.17
CA SER A 159 13.28 5.82 -19.35
C SER A 159 12.60 5.95 -17.98
N GLN A 160 12.61 7.16 -17.38
CA GLN A 160 11.93 7.41 -16.12
C GLN A 160 10.42 7.24 -16.22
N VAL A 161 9.80 7.78 -17.27
CA VAL A 161 8.35 7.65 -17.49
C VAL A 161 7.93 6.19 -17.66
N LEU A 162 8.74 5.39 -18.36
CA LEU A 162 8.52 3.95 -18.47
C LEU A 162 8.60 3.24 -17.11
N LEU A 163 9.65 3.49 -16.33
CA LEU A 163 9.84 2.86 -15.03
C LEU A 163 8.79 3.30 -14.00
N ASN A 164 8.31 4.56 -14.09
CA ASN A 164 7.19 5.05 -13.30
C ASN A 164 5.90 4.27 -13.63
N ALA A 165 5.59 4.11 -14.91
CA ALA A 165 4.41 3.36 -15.36
C ALA A 165 4.45 1.88 -14.93
N ASP A 166 5.64 1.26 -14.94
CA ASP A 166 5.85 -0.15 -14.52
C ASP A 166 6.10 -0.33 -13.01
N LYS A 167 5.86 0.71 -12.19
CA LYS A 167 6.09 0.68 -10.72
C LYS A 167 7.50 0.23 -10.32
N ARG A 168 8.53 0.60 -11.09
CA ARG A 168 9.95 0.33 -10.80
C ARG A 168 10.73 1.58 -10.40
N GLN A 169 10.07 2.50 -9.71
CA GLN A 169 10.61 3.80 -9.33
C GLN A 169 11.86 3.68 -8.43
N TYR A 170 11.99 2.58 -7.68
CA TYR A 170 13.17 2.30 -6.85
C TYR A 170 14.49 2.39 -7.63
N VAL A 171 14.52 2.02 -8.92
CA VAL A 171 15.71 2.13 -9.76
C VAL A 171 16.08 3.60 -9.96
N ILE A 172 15.07 4.46 -10.20
CA ILE A 172 15.25 5.91 -10.32
C ILE A 172 15.74 6.47 -8.99
N TYR A 173 15.08 6.11 -7.88
CA TYR A 173 15.36 6.65 -6.56
C TYR A 173 16.76 6.29 -6.06
N ILE A 174 17.19 5.03 -6.20
CA ILE A 174 18.54 4.59 -5.82
C ILE A 174 19.59 5.32 -6.67
N THR A 175 19.38 5.43 -7.98
CA THR A 175 20.32 6.11 -8.87
C THR A 175 20.44 7.60 -8.51
N GLN A 176 19.32 8.28 -8.24
CA GLN A 176 19.33 9.68 -7.81
C GLN A 176 20.02 9.86 -6.45
N MET A 177 19.77 8.96 -5.50
CA MET A 177 20.40 8.99 -4.18
C MET A 177 21.92 8.95 -4.30
N VAL A 178 22.45 8.04 -5.12
CA VAL A 178 23.91 7.95 -5.38
C VAL A 178 24.43 9.25 -6.00
N ILE A 179 23.76 9.77 -7.03
CA ILE A 179 24.17 11.01 -7.72
C ILE A 179 24.20 12.20 -6.76
N ILE A 180 23.17 12.35 -5.93
CA ILE A 180 23.02 13.47 -5.00
C ILE A 180 24.04 13.38 -3.88
N VAL A 181 24.20 12.21 -3.24
CA VAL A 181 25.16 12.02 -2.15
C VAL A 181 26.59 12.18 -2.65
N ALA A 182 26.96 11.48 -3.72
CA ALA A 182 28.30 11.58 -4.30
C ALA A 182 28.57 12.99 -4.83
N GLY A 183 27.61 13.61 -5.53
CA GLY A 183 27.72 14.98 -6.02
C GLY A 183 27.93 16.00 -4.91
N THR A 184 27.24 15.85 -3.77
CA THR A 184 27.39 16.75 -2.61
C THR A 184 28.75 16.58 -1.95
N VAL A 185 29.22 15.34 -1.77
CA VAL A 185 30.55 15.05 -1.21
C VAL A 185 31.65 15.60 -2.11
N LEU A 186 31.57 15.33 -3.42
CA LEU A 186 32.56 15.82 -4.39
C LEU A 186 32.53 17.35 -4.50
N ALA A 187 31.36 17.98 -4.42
CA ALA A 187 31.25 19.43 -4.37
C ALA A 187 31.96 20.00 -3.12
N ALA A 188 31.73 19.42 -1.94
CA ALA A 188 32.39 19.83 -0.71
C ALA A 188 33.92 19.66 -0.76
N VAL A 189 34.40 18.57 -1.38
CA VAL A 189 35.84 18.35 -1.61
C VAL A 189 36.39 19.36 -2.61
N SER A 190 35.69 19.64 -3.71
CA SER A 190 36.14 20.56 -4.75
C SER A 190 36.39 21.97 -4.21
N VAL A 191 35.49 22.47 -3.36
CA VAL A 191 35.61 23.79 -2.72
C VAL A 191 36.85 23.89 -1.84
N ARG A 192 37.25 22.80 -1.18
CA ARG A 192 38.47 22.79 -0.33
C ARG A 192 39.77 22.72 -1.13
N ILE A 193 39.76 22.09 -2.30
CA ILE A 193 40.96 21.95 -3.16
C ILE A 193 41.14 23.21 -4.00
N TYR A 194 40.09 23.62 -4.72
CA TYR A 194 40.10 24.76 -5.61
C TYR A 194 38.71 25.42 -5.60
N PRO A 195 38.53 26.53 -4.85
CA PRO A 195 37.25 27.20 -4.72
C PRO A 195 36.90 27.90 -6.03
N SER A 196 36.26 27.18 -6.93
CA SER A 196 35.64 27.69 -8.16
C SER A 196 34.21 27.19 -8.26
N ILE A 197 33.26 28.11 -8.39
CA ILE A 197 31.84 27.77 -8.52
C ILE A 197 31.56 26.98 -9.81
N HIS A 198 32.24 27.30 -10.92
CA HIS A 198 32.13 26.57 -12.17
C HIS A 198 32.60 25.12 -12.02
N LEU A 199 33.73 24.91 -11.34
CA LEU A 199 34.23 23.56 -11.09
C LEU A 199 33.26 22.77 -10.19
N MET A 200 32.82 23.38 -9.09
CA MET A 200 31.88 22.77 -8.14
C MET A 200 30.58 22.35 -8.84
N LEU A 201 29.92 23.26 -9.56
CA LEU A 201 28.67 22.98 -10.28
C LEU A 201 28.89 22.06 -11.49
N GLY A 202 30.04 22.15 -12.15
CA GLY A 202 30.44 21.25 -13.24
C GLY A 202 30.56 19.80 -12.78
N ILE A 203 31.14 19.56 -11.59
CA ILE A 203 31.21 18.24 -10.97
C ILE A 203 29.80 17.73 -10.65
N VAL A 204 28.94 18.56 -10.05
CA VAL A 204 27.55 18.17 -9.75
C VAL A 204 26.79 17.84 -11.05
N ALA A 205 26.92 18.66 -12.10
CA ALA A 205 26.30 18.43 -13.40
C ALA A 205 26.81 17.14 -14.07
N ALA A 206 28.12 16.86 -13.97
CA ALA A 206 28.72 15.64 -14.50
C ALA A 206 28.15 14.38 -13.83
N MET A 207 27.85 14.42 -12.53
CA MET A 207 27.22 13.29 -11.83
C MET A 207 25.85 12.94 -12.41
N TYR A 208 25.09 13.91 -12.93
CA TYR A 208 23.79 13.65 -13.56
C TYR A 208 23.88 12.88 -14.88
N VAL A 209 25.06 12.79 -15.51
CA VAL A 209 25.31 11.94 -16.69
C VAL A 209 25.22 10.45 -16.35
N VAL A 210 25.44 10.07 -15.09
CA VAL A 210 25.33 8.67 -14.63
C VAL A 210 23.89 8.16 -14.76
N GLN A 211 22.90 9.02 -14.53
CA GLN A 211 21.48 8.64 -14.52
C GLN A 211 21.02 7.99 -15.84
N PRO A 212 21.14 8.65 -17.01
CA PRO A 212 20.70 8.06 -18.27
C PRO A 212 21.45 6.79 -18.65
N VAL A 213 22.71 6.63 -18.22
CA VAL A 213 23.49 5.41 -18.46
C VAL A 213 22.86 4.24 -17.70
N VAL A 214 22.65 4.39 -16.38
CA VAL A 214 22.06 3.34 -15.53
C VAL A 214 20.64 3.00 -15.97
N LEU A 215 19.79 4.02 -16.16
CA LEU A 215 18.40 3.80 -16.58
C LEU A 215 18.33 3.19 -17.98
N GLY A 216 19.16 3.66 -18.91
CA GLY A 216 19.22 3.13 -20.27
C GLY A 216 19.68 1.67 -20.34
N LEU A 217 20.67 1.28 -19.52
CA LEU A 217 21.11 -0.12 -19.41
C LEU A 217 20.02 -1.00 -18.79
N TYR A 218 19.38 -0.53 -17.72
CA TYR A 218 18.29 -1.24 -17.08
C TYR A 218 17.13 -1.47 -18.06
N VAL A 219 16.71 -0.42 -18.78
CA VAL A 219 15.61 -0.53 -19.75
C VAL A 219 15.94 -1.49 -20.88
N ARG A 220 17.16 -1.46 -21.44
CA ARG A 220 17.58 -2.40 -22.49
C ARG A 220 17.58 -3.85 -22.01
N ARG A 221 17.87 -4.10 -20.72
CA ARG A 221 17.93 -5.44 -20.15
C ARG A 221 16.57 -6.00 -19.78
N HIS A 222 15.62 -5.14 -19.41
CA HIS A 222 14.32 -5.56 -18.88
C HIS A 222 13.14 -5.40 -19.84
N TYR A 223 13.28 -4.65 -20.94
CA TYR A 223 12.20 -4.43 -21.91
C TYR A 223 12.67 -4.69 -23.34
N ALA A 224 11.87 -5.45 -24.09
CA ALA A 224 12.07 -5.68 -25.52
C ALA A 224 11.49 -4.50 -26.31
N ILE A 225 12.28 -3.43 -26.45
CA ILE A 225 11.87 -2.20 -27.16
C ILE A 225 12.53 -2.14 -28.53
N ASP A 226 11.71 -2.19 -29.58
CA ASP A 226 12.15 -1.86 -30.93
C ASP A 226 12.25 -0.33 -31.09
N ARG A 227 13.47 0.15 -31.29
CA ARG A 227 13.77 1.58 -31.46
C ARG A 227 13.39 2.14 -32.82
N ARG A 228 13.01 1.28 -33.77
CA ARG A 228 12.59 1.63 -35.12
C ARG A 228 11.07 1.53 -35.31
N ALA A 229 10.32 1.23 -34.24
CA ALA A 229 8.88 1.15 -34.28
C ALA A 229 8.25 2.44 -34.84
N GLU A 230 7.15 2.27 -35.57
CA GLU A 230 6.33 3.37 -36.09
C GLU A 230 5.89 4.29 -34.96
N ARG A 231 5.76 5.58 -35.27
CA ARG A 231 5.44 6.63 -34.31
C ARG A 231 3.98 7.05 -34.48
N ASP A 232 3.30 7.30 -33.38
CA ASP A 232 1.91 7.75 -33.40
C ASP A 232 1.75 9.05 -32.62
N SER A 233 1.80 10.18 -33.35
CA SER A 233 1.65 11.51 -32.75
C SER A 233 0.25 11.78 -32.17
N LYS A 234 -0.77 10.96 -32.50
CA LYS A 234 -2.12 11.13 -31.94
C LYS A 234 -2.15 10.86 -30.43
N LEU A 235 -1.26 10.01 -29.94
CA LEU A 235 -1.08 9.70 -28.50
C LEU A 235 -0.79 10.95 -27.66
N LEU A 236 -0.21 12.00 -28.25
CA LEU A 236 0.19 13.20 -27.51
C LEU A 236 -0.82 14.35 -27.64
N LYS A 237 -1.94 14.15 -28.35
CA LYS A 237 -2.91 15.23 -28.65
C LYS A 237 -3.61 15.74 -27.38
N GLU A 238 -3.84 14.87 -26.40
CA GLU A 238 -4.58 15.17 -25.17
C GLU A 238 -3.79 15.98 -24.13
N ARG A 239 -2.49 16.19 -24.32
CA ARG A 239 -1.64 16.94 -23.37
C ARG A 239 -2.16 18.34 -23.07
N TRP A 240 -2.85 18.96 -24.03
CA TRP A 240 -3.38 20.31 -23.89
C TRP A 240 -4.58 20.42 -22.94
N ASN A 241 -5.27 19.31 -22.62
CA ASN A 241 -6.49 19.32 -21.81
C ASN A 241 -6.26 19.84 -20.37
N GLY A 242 -5.05 19.65 -19.82
CA GLY A 242 -4.64 20.14 -18.50
C GLY A 242 -3.66 21.31 -18.52
N PHE A 243 -3.30 21.83 -19.71
CA PHE A 243 -2.23 22.83 -19.86
C PHE A 243 -2.47 24.08 -19.04
N ALA A 244 -3.70 24.61 -19.07
CA ALA A 244 -4.13 25.78 -18.32
C ALA A 244 -3.81 25.73 -16.82
N ILE A 245 -4.11 24.58 -16.19
CA ILE A 245 -3.93 24.38 -14.76
C ILE A 245 -2.44 24.23 -14.44
N ASN A 246 -1.70 23.52 -15.29
CA ASN A 246 -0.25 23.35 -15.15
C ASN A 246 0.49 24.68 -15.30
N VAL A 247 0.06 25.56 -16.22
CA VAL A 247 0.62 26.90 -16.37
C VAL A 247 0.40 27.73 -15.11
N ALA A 248 -0.81 27.75 -14.56
CA ALA A 248 -1.09 28.51 -13.34
C ALA A 248 -0.27 28.00 -12.14
N ALA A 249 -0.18 26.68 -11.97
CA ALA A 249 0.64 26.06 -10.93
C ALA A 249 2.14 26.35 -11.14
N PHE A 250 2.61 26.33 -12.38
CA PHE A 250 3.98 26.69 -12.72
C PHE A 250 4.26 28.15 -12.33
N VAL A 251 3.45 29.09 -12.79
CA VAL A 251 3.70 30.51 -12.51
C VAL A 251 3.72 30.76 -11.00
N HIS A 252 2.77 30.21 -10.24
CA HIS A 252 2.75 30.36 -8.79
C HIS A 252 4.03 29.88 -8.10
N ASN A 253 4.56 28.70 -8.46
CA ASN A 253 5.75 28.14 -7.80
C ASN A 253 7.07 28.84 -8.19
N ASN A 254 7.06 29.66 -9.25
CA ASN A 254 8.28 30.16 -9.88
C ASN A 254 8.34 31.71 -9.94
N THR A 255 7.24 32.41 -9.66
CA THR A 255 7.14 33.89 -9.81
C THR A 255 8.03 34.65 -8.84
N ASP A 256 8.10 34.24 -7.57
CA ASP A 256 8.74 35.02 -6.51
C ASP A 256 10.22 35.31 -6.82
N ILE A 257 10.99 34.27 -7.17
CA ILE A 257 12.41 34.41 -7.51
C ILE A 257 12.58 35.25 -8.79
N VAL A 258 11.68 35.14 -9.78
CA VAL A 258 11.76 35.94 -11.01
C VAL A 258 11.47 37.42 -10.73
N VAL A 259 10.44 37.73 -9.94
CA VAL A 259 10.11 39.10 -9.55
C VAL A 259 11.25 39.70 -8.74
N LEU A 260 11.79 38.99 -7.75
CA LEU A 260 12.96 39.45 -7.00
C LEU A 260 14.18 39.61 -7.88
N THR A 261 14.43 38.67 -8.79
CA THR A 261 15.52 38.77 -9.76
C THR A 261 15.38 40.04 -10.56
N ILE A 262 14.21 40.35 -11.15
CA ILE A 262 14.06 41.51 -12.04
C ILE A 262 14.16 42.83 -11.27
N PHE A 263 13.44 42.95 -10.15
CA PHE A 263 13.23 44.22 -9.45
C PHE A 263 14.17 44.49 -8.27
N ARG A 264 14.91 43.47 -7.80
CA ARG A 264 15.87 43.57 -6.68
C ARG A 264 17.23 42.98 -7.08
N ASP A 265 18.14 42.93 -6.12
CA ASP A 265 19.49 42.39 -6.28
C ASP A 265 19.57 40.88 -5.98
N LEU A 266 20.67 40.25 -6.37
CA LEU A 266 20.88 38.82 -6.21
C LEU A 266 21.07 38.41 -4.74
N LYS A 267 21.55 39.29 -3.85
CA LYS A 267 21.64 38.97 -2.42
C LYS A 267 20.25 38.83 -1.80
N THR A 268 19.30 39.67 -2.20
CA THR A 268 17.88 39.52 -1.82
C THR A 268 17.31 38.17 -2.31
N VAL A 269 17.65 37.73 -3.52
CA VAL A 269 17.27 36.40 -4.03
C VAL A 269 17.89 35.28 -3.19
N SER A 270 19.13 35.44 -2.75
CA SER A 270 19.78 34.49 -1.83
C SER A 270 19.03 34.37 -0.51
N VAL A 271 18.69 35.51 0.13
CA VAL A 271 17.90 35.52 1.38
C VAL A 271 16.57 34.81 1.18
N TYR A 272 15.82 35.12 0.11
CA TYR A 272 14.58 34.40 -0.21
C TYR A 272 14.80 32.88 -0.31
N SER A 273 15.83 32.45 -1.04
CA SER A 273 16.10 31.03 -1.27
C SER A 273 16.39 30.23 0.00
N VAL A 274 17.08 30.84 0.98
CA VAL A 274 17.40 30.20 2.26
C VAL A 274 16.15 30.05 3.13
N TYR A 275 15.27 31.06 3.16
CA TYR A 275 13.97 30.94 3.85
C TYR A 275 13.05 29.92 3.15
N ALA A 276 12.97 29.96 1.82
CA ALA A 276 12.16 29.04 1.03
C ALA A 276 12.61 27.57 1.21
N LEU A 277 13.90 27.32 1.39
CA LEU A 277 14.43 25.99 1.69
C LEU A 277 13.78 25.37 2.93
N VAL A 278 13.62 26.15 4.00
CA VAL A 278 12.99 25.70 5.25
C VAL A 278 11.51 25.39 5.03
N THR A 279 10.79 26.30 4.37
CA THR A 279 9.34 26.13 4.18
C THR A 279 9.01 24.99 3.22
N ILE A 280 9.79 24.80 2.15
CA ILE A 280 9.66 23.66 1.23
C ILE A 280 9.91 22.33 1.94
N GLY A 281 10.92 22.28 2.83
CA GLY A 281 11.20 21.12 3.67
C GLY A 281 10.00 20.77 4.57
N ALA A 282 9.49 21.75 5.31
CA ALA A 282 8.32 21.57 6.19
C ALA A 282 7.07 21.13 5.41
N ARG A 283 6.79 21.78 4.28
CA ARG A 283 5.69 21.44 3.37
C ARG A 283 5.77 19.99 2.88
N SER A 284 6.96 19.52 2.52
CA SER A 284 7.14 18.16 1.97
C SER A 284 6.78 17.08 2.99
N VAL A 285 7.12 17.30 4.27
CA VAL A 285 6.74 16.38 5.36
C VAL A 285 5.22 16.36 5.54
N ILE A 286 4.57 17.52 5.60
CA ILE A 286 3.11 17.62 5.76
C ILE A 286 2.38 16.97 4.58
N LEU A 287 2.81 17.23 3.34
CA LEU A 287 2.21 16.61 2.15
C LEU A 287 2.38 15.10 2.14
N SER A 288 3.52 14.57 2.59
CA SER A 288 3.75 13.13 2.68
C SER A 288 2.75 12.45 3.61
N LEU A 289 2.41 13.10 4.74
CA LEU A 289 1.37 12.62 5.66
C LEU A 289 -0.03 12.79 5.07
N ALA A 290 -0.33 13.95 4.49
CA ALA A 290 -1.66 14.28 3.95
C ALA A 290 -2.06 13.44 2.73
N ASN A 291 -1.10 13.02 1.90
CA ASN A 291 -1.35 12.22 0.71
C ASN A 291 -1.86 10.80 1.02
N GLY A 292 -1.64 10.29 2.23
CA GLY A 292 -2.24 9.03 2.69
C GLY A 292 -3.78 9.09 2.80
N LEU A 293 -4.35 10.30 2.89
CA LEU A 293 -5.79 10.53 3.07
C LEU A 293 -6.54 10.77 1.76
N THR A 294 -5.85 11.12 0.68
CA THR A 294 -6.46 11.39 -0.64
C THR A 294 -7.33 10.22 -1.15
N PRO A 295 -6.90 8.93 -1.08
CA PRO A 295 -7.74 7.81 -1.52
C PRO A 295 -9.01 7.64 -0.68
N VAL A 296 -8.99 8.03 0.60
CA VAL A 296 -10.13 7.90 1.52
C VAL A 296 -11.30 8.77 1.05
N ILE A 297 -11.02 10.01 0.63
CA ILE A 297 -12.02 10.92 0.08
C ILE A 297 -12.50 10.45 -1.30
N GLY A 298 -11.59 10.04 -2.17
CA GLY A 298 -11.95 9.53 -3.50
C GLY A 298 -12.92 8.34 -3.44
N GLN A 299 -12.64 7.38 -2.55
CA GLN A 299 -13.54 6.24 -2.33
C GLN A 299 -14.86 6.65 -1.68
N ALA A 300 -14.84 7.57 -0.71
CA ALA A 300 -16.06 8.05 -0.06
C ALA A 300 -16.99 8.77 -1.06
N TYR A 301 -16.42 9.58 -1.95
CA TYR A 301 -17.17 10.25 -3.00
C TYR A 301 -17.77 9.25 -4.00
N ALA A 302 -16.98 8.27 -4.46
CA ALA A 302 -17.43 7.25 -5.40
C ALA A 302 -18.56 6.35 -4.86
N ARG A 303 -18.67 6.18 -3.53
CA ARG A 303 -19.76 5.41 -2.90
C ARG A 303 -21.11 6.13 -2.89
N GLY A 304 -21.15 7.44 -3.13
CA GLY A 304 -22.39 8.21 -3.18
C GLY A 304 -23.06 8.50 -1.83
N ASP A 305 -22.51 8.00 -0.70
CA ASP A 305 -23.01 8.34 0.64
C ASP A 305 -22.47 9.71 1.08
N THR A 306 -23.36 10.71 1.03
CA THR A 306 -23.03 12.10 1.37
C THR A 306 -22.65 12.28 2.84
N ARG A 307 -23.21 11.49 3.76
CA ARG A 307 -22.91 11.60 5.21
C ARG A 307 -21.56 10.98 5.55
N ASP A 308 -21.21 9.85 4.92
CA ASP A 308 -19.89 9.24 5.07
C ASP A 308 -18.80 10.14 4.49
N LEU A 309 -19.04 10.70 3.28
CA LEU A 309 -18.14 11.67 2.67
C LEU A 309 -17.95 12.90 3.55
N GLU A 310 -19.04 13.45 4.11
CA GLU A 310 -18.99 14.60 5.01
C GLU A 310 -18.14 14.31 6.25
N ARG A 311 -18.37 13.16 6.91
CA ARG A 311 -17.61 12.74 8.09
C ARG A 311 -16.13 12.56 7.80
N LYS A 312 -15.78 11.92 6.67
CA LYS A 312 -14.39 11.70 6.27
C LYS A 312 -13.69 13.00 5.89
N MET A 313 -14.41 13.90 5.23
CA MET A 313 -13.91 15.23 4.93
C MET A 313 -13.67 16.04 6.20
N ASP A 314 -14.53 15.93 7.22
CA ASP A 314 -14.33 16.59 8.51
C ASP A 314 -13.06 16.12 9.22
N VAL A 315 -12.80 14.81 9.19
CA VAL A 315 -11.56 14.21 9.71
C VAL A 315 -10.35 14.66 8.91
N TYR A 316 -10.45 14.72 7.57
CA TYR A 316 -9.34 15.15 6.73
C TYR A 316 -8.97 16.61 6.96
N GLU A 317 -9.96 17.51 6.97
CA GLU A 317 -9.77 18.92 7.32
C GLU A 317 -9.13 19.07 8.70
N TYR A 318 -9.64 18.35 9.71
CA TYR A 318 -9.10 18.38 11.08
C TYR A 318 -7.62 17.96 11.12
N ILE A 319 -7.25 16.85 10.46
CA ILE A 319 -5.86 16.39 10.43
C ILE A 319 -4.95 17.42 9.77
N VAL A 320 -5.36 17.98 8.63
CA VAL A 320 -4.55 18.99 7.92
C VAL A 320 -4.45 20.28 8.73
N LEU A 321 -5.55 20.76 9.32
CA LEU A 321 -5.54 21.95 10.20
C LEU A 321 -4.62 21.75 11.41
N ALA A 322 -4.69 20.59 12.06
CA ALA A 322 -3.85 20.24 13.19
C ALA A 322 -2.37 20.19 12.80
N LEU A 323 -2.03 19.48 11.71
CA LEU A 323 -0.65 19.36 11.23
C LEU A 323 -0.06 20.69 10.79
N VAL A 324 -0.79 21.45 9.97
CA VAL A 324 -0.34 22.76 9.47
C VAL A 324 -0.18 23.73 10.63
N GLY A 325 -1.20 23.85 11.46
CA GLY A 325 -1.19 24.79 12.58
C GLY A 325 -0.10 24.45 13.62
N PHE A 326 0.13 23.16 13.90
CA PHE A 326 1.22 22.72 14.77
C PHE A 326 2.61 22.96 14.14
N MET A 327 2.88 22.33 13.00
CA MET A 327 4.23 22.28 12.42
C MET A 327 4.68 23.63 11.86
N LEU A 328 3.80 24.36 11.17
CA LEU A 328 4.19 25.63 10.55
C LEU A 328 4.22 26.78 11.55
N THR A 329 3.45 26.76 12.64
CA THR A 329 3.60 27.79 13.69
C THR A 329 4.91 27.64 14.45
N VAL A 330 5.30 26.40 14.78
CA VAL A 330 6.63 26.13 15.35
C VAL A 330 7.72 26.53 14.36
N SER A 331 7.56 26.21 13.07
CA SER A 331 8.49 26.64 12.02
C SER A 331 8.59 28.17 11.94
N ALA A 332 7.47 28.90 12.04
CA ALA A 332 7.47 30.37 12.02
C ALA A 332 8.28 30.96 13.18
N LEU A 333 8.20 30.39 14.39
CA LEU A 333 8.99 30.84 15.54
C LEU A 333 10.49 30.58 15.37
N LEU A 334 10.86 29.48 14.71
CA LEU A 334 12.25 29.00 14.64
C LEU A 334 12.97 29.34 13.34
N ILE A 335 12.25 29.78 12.29
CA ILE A 335 12.83 30.00 10.95
C ILE A 335 13.92 31.05 10.97
N THR A 336 13.71 32.21 11.59
CA THR A 336 14.73 33.28 11.62
C THR A 336 15.94 32.90 12.47
N PRO A 337 15.79 32.37 13.70
CA PRO A 337 16.93 31.81 14.44
C PRO A 337 17.68 30.72 13.68
N PHE A 338 16.96 29.84 12.95
CA PHE A 338 17.57 28.82 12.12
C PHE A 338 18.38 29.44 10.97
N VAL A 339 17.81 30.40 10.23
CA VAL A 339 18.51 31.07 9.14
C VAL A 339 19.77 31.76 9.66
N MET A 340 19.69 32.47 10.78
CA MET A 340 20.84 33.14 11.39
C MET A 340 21.94 32.16 11.83
N LEU A 341 21.56 30.99 12.37
CA LEU A 341 22.50 29.92 12.69
C LEU A 341 23.13 29.33 11.42
N TYR A 342 22.31 29.08 10.40
CA TYR A 342 22.72 28.53 9.11
C TYR A 342 23.69 29.45 8.38
N THR A 343 23.46 30.76 8.41
CA THR A 343 24.33 31.78 7.80
C THR A 343 25.36 32.35 8.76
N SER A 344 25.66 31.66 9.86
CA SER A 344 26.70 32.10 10.80
C SER A 344 28.06 32.25 10.09
N GLY A 345 28.73 33.38 10.35
CA GLY A 345 29.98 33.77 9.70
C GLY A 345 29.83 34.45 8.33
N ILE A 346 28.59 34.69 7.87
CA ILE A 346 28.30 35.38 6.61
C ILE A 346 27.68 36.75 6.91
N SER A 347 28.30 37.83 6.43
CA SER A 347 27.86 39.21 6.69
C SER A 347 27.60 40.02 5.41
N ASP A 348 27.70 39.38 4.24
CA ASP A 348 27.59 40.07 2.95
C ASP A 348 26.15 40.36 2.51
N ALA A 349 25.15 39.80 3.21
CA ALA A 349 23.73 40.04 3.04
C ALA A 349 22.99 40.02 4.39
N ASP A 350 21.89 40.77 4.50
CA ASP A 350 21.05 40.79 5.70
C ASP A 350 20.05 39.63 5.71
N TYR A 351 20.44 38.54 6.36
CA TYR A 351 19.61 37.35 6.54
C TYR A 351 18.63 37.44 7.71
N CYS A 352 18.71 38.48 8.55
CA CYS A 352 17.81 38.62 9.71
C CYS A 352 16.47 39.25 9.29
N GLN A 353 15.60 38.46 8.65
CA GLN A 353 14.33 38.92 8.07
C GLN A 353 13.08 38.28 8.74
N PRO A 354 12.76 38.61 10.01
CA PRO A 354 11.69 37.92 10.74
C PRO A 354 10.29 38.11 10.15
N VAL A 355 9.94 39.34 9.74
CA VAL A 355 8.63 39.64 9.15
C VAL A 355 8.41 38.82 7.87
N PHE A 356 9.43 38.73 7.04
CA PHE A 356 9.40 37.89 5.85
C PHE A 356 9.28 36.40 6.17
N GLY A 357 10.04 35.92 7.16
CA GLY A 357 9.94 34.54 7.66
C GLY A 357 8.51 34.17 8.07
N TYR A 358 7.79 35.07 8.74
CA TYR A 358 6.39 34.83 9.10
C TYR A 358 5.47 34.80 7.88
N LEU A 359 5.66 35.73 6.93
CA LEU A 359 4.82 35.83 5.74
C LEU A 359 4.99 34.64 4.79
N ILE A 360 6.23 34.18 4.56
CA ILE A 360 6.49 33.03 3.70
C ILE A 360 5.92 31.74 4.32
N VAL A 361 6.05 31.57 5.63
CA VAL A 361 5.44 30.42 6.35
C VAL A 361 3.91 30.51 6.32
N ALA A 362 3.33 31.69 6.50
CA ALA A 362 1.88 31.89 6.39
C ALA A 362 1.36 31.59 4.97
N GLY A 363 2.08 32.01 3.93
CA GLY A 363 1.75 31.69 2.54
C GLY A 363 1.69 30.18 2.30
N GLU A 364 2.71 29.45 2.77
CA GLU A 364 2.77 27.99 2.67
C GLU A 364 1.71 27.29 3.53
N ALA A 365 1.36 27.84 4.70
CA ALA A 365 0.26 27.34 5.52
C ALA A 365 -1.07 27.41 4.75
N VAL A 366 -1.40 28.55 4.15
CA VAL A 366 -2.63 28.69 3.35
C VAL A 366 -2.61 27.78 2.13
N TYR A 367 -1.45 27.59 1.48
CA TYR A 367 -1.28 26.62 0.39
C TYR A 367 -1.61 25.18 0.82
N LEU A 368 -1.25 24.78 2.04
CA LEU A 368 -1.55 23.43 2.56
C LEU A 368 -2.99 23.30 3.05
N LEU A 369 -3.55 24.33 3.65
CA LEU A 369 -4.92 24.35 4.16
C LEU A 369 -5.97 24.14 3.05
N LYS A 370 -5.69 24.54 1.81
CA LYS A 370 -6.59 24.24 0.66
C LYS A 370 -6.60 22.77 0.24
N LYS A 371 -5.59 21.96 0.64
CA LYS A 371 -5.35 20.60 0.10
C LYS A 371 -6.56 19.67 0.17
N PRO A 372 -7.29 19.53 1.30
CA PRO A 372 -8.45 18.63 1.37
C PRO A 372 -9.52 18.96 0.32
N HIS A 373 -9.75 20.26 0.12
CA HIS A 373 -10.79 20.76 -0.80
C HIS A 373 -10.38 20.57 -2.27
N VAL A 374 -9.09 20.77 -2.57
CA VAL A 374 -8.53 20.46 -3.88
C VAL A 374 -8.71 18.97 -4.18
N ASP A 375 -8.32 18.09 -3.27
CA ASP A 375 -8.45 16.63 -3.47
C ASP A 375 -9.89 16.19 -3.72
N LEU A 376 -10.86 16.78 -2.99
CA LEU A 376 -12.27 16.55 -3.23
C LEU A 376 -12.71 17.01 -4.63
N ALA A 377 -12.26 18.19 -5.08
CA ALA A 377 -12.58 18.69 -6.41
C ALA A 377 -12.02 17.79 -7.53
N PHE A 378 -10.82 17.22 -7.31
CA PHE A 378 -10.21 16.23 -8.20
C PHE A 378 -10.99 14.90 -8.20
N ALA A 379 -11.40 14.41 -7.02
CA ALA A 379 -12.21 13.20 -6.90
C ALA A 379 -13.59 13.35 -7.56
N ALA A 380 -14.14 14.56 -7.56
CA ALA A 380 -15.44 14.89 -8.15
C ALA A 380 -15.40 15.26 -9.64
N ASP A 381 -14.24 15.14 -10.31
CA ASP A 381 -14.03 15.50 -11.73
C ASP A 381 -14.41 16.96 -12.05
N ARG A 382 -14.24 17.88 -11.09
CA ARG A 382 -14.62 19.31 -11.22
C ARG A 382 -13.51 20.19 -11.81
N PHE A 383 -12.61 19.62 -12.60
CA PHE A 383 -11.42 20.31 -13.15
C PHE A 383 -11.76 21.60 -13.89
N ARG A 384 -12.84 21.59 -14.68
CA ARG A 384 -13.23 22.75 -15.51
C ARG A 384 -13.52 23.99 -14.67
N GLU A 385 -14.13 23.81 -13.50
CA GLU A 385 -14.49 24.90 -12.57
C GLU A 385 -13.25 25.47 -11.86
N THR A 386 -12.19 24.67 -11.69
CA THR A 386 -10.96 25.11 -11.01
C THR A 386 -10.01 25.94 -11.88
N ARG A 387 -10.25 26.01 -13.21
CA ARG A 387 -9.38 26.70 -14.19
C ARG A 387 -9.37 28.21 -14.04
N LEU A 388 -10.54 28.85 -14.09
CA LEU A 388 -10.64 30.32 -14.02
C LEU A 388 -10.04 30.89 -12.71
N PRO A 389 -10.35 30.33 -11.53
CA PRO A 389 -9.74 30.83 -10.30
C PRO A 389 -8.24 30.58 -10.21
N ALA A 390 -7.67 29.63 -10.97
CA ALA A 390 -6.21 29.41 -11.05
C ALA A 390 -5.52 30.54 -11.83
N TYR A 391 -6.16 31.05 -12.89
CA TYR A 391 -5.67 32.23 -13.58
C TYR A 391 -5.78 33.49 -12.73
N ILE A 392 -6.86 33.63 -11.97
CA ILE A 392 -7.02 34.76 -11.04
C ILE A 392 -5.95 34.71 -9.94
N GLU A 393 -5.70 33.53 -9.35
CA GLU A 393 -4.59 33.30 -8.41
C GLU A 393 -3.25 33.74 -9.00
N THR A 394 -2.96 33.33 -10.24
CA THR A 394 -1.74 33.69 -10.95
C THR A 394 -1.61 35.20 -11.17
N LEU A 395 -2.69 35.83 -11.62
CA LEU A 395 -2.73 37.27 -11.87
C LEU A 395 -2.56 38.07 -10.58
N LEU A 396 -3.25 37.68 -9.50
CA LEU A 396 -3.11 38.31 -8.19
C LEU A 396 -1.67 38.20 -7.67
N ASN A 397 -1.06 37.01 -7.78
CA ASN A 397 0.32 36.80 -7.36
C ASN A 397 1.30 37.71 -8.09
N ILE A 398 1.23 37.79 -9.43
CA ILE A 398 2.11 38.65 -10.22
C ILE A 398 1.86 40.13 -9.94
N VAL A 399 0.61 40.59 -10.05
CA VAL A 399 0.28 42.02 -9.98
C VAL A 399 0.59 42.58 -8.59
N VAL A 400 0.17 41.90 -7.53
CA VAL A 400 0.42 42.37 -6.16
C VAL A 400 1.92 42.32 -5.84
N SER A 401 2.63 41.28 -6.28
CA SER A 401 4.08 41.18 -6.07
C SER A 401 4.85 42.29 -6.78
N ILE A 402 4.53 42.60 -8.05
CA ILE A 402 5.20 43.67 -8.80
C ILE A 402 4.92 45.04 -8.19
N VAL A 403 3.69 45.30 -7.76
CA VAL A 403 3.34 46.58 -7.12
C VAL A 403 4.09 46.74 -5.79
N LEU A 404 4.10 45.71 -4.94
CA LEU A 404 4.66 45.81 -3.60
C LEU A 404 6.18 45.59 -3.54
N VAL A 405 6.80 44.89 -4.50
CA VAL A 405 8.26 44.62 -4.47
C VAL A 405 9.07 45.90 -4.54
N THR A 406 8.60 46.93 -5.25
CA THR A 406 9.31 48.21 -5.40
C THR A 406 9.42 48.96 -4.06
N ARG A 407 8.41 48.85 -3.19
CA ARG A 407 8.37 49.54 -1.89
C ARG A 407 8.80 48.67 -0.71
N PHE A 408 8.45 47.39 -0.72
CA PHE A 408 8.63 46.46 0.41
C PHE A 408 9.60 45.30 0.14
N GLY A 409 10.19 45.23 -1.07
CA GLY A 409 11.18 44.21 -1.42
C GLY A 409 10.62 42.79 -1.28
N LEU A 410 11.38 41.94 -0.60
CA LEU A 410 11.04 40.55 -0.30
C LEU A 410 9.71 40.38 0.46
N ILE A 411 9.37 41.32 1.36
CA ILE A 411 8.09 41.33 2.08
C ILE A 411 6.93 41.53 1.08
N GLY A 412 7.10 42.42 0.09
CA GLY A 412 6.09 42.70 -0.91
C GLY A 412 5.73 41.48 -1.77
N VAL A 413 6.73 40.70 -2.16
CA VAL A 413 6.54 39.44 -2.90
C VAL A 413 5.81 38.40 -2.04
N ALA A 414 6.23 38.23 -0.77
CA ALA A 414 5.55 37.31 0.15
C ALA A 414 4.07 37.66 0.37
N ILE A 415 3.74 38.96 0.46
CA ILE A 415 2.33 39.42 0.55
C ILE A 415 1.56 39.05 -0.72
N GLY A 416 2.14 39.25 -1.91
CA GLY A 416 1.51 38.87 -3.17
C GLY A 416 1.18 37.38 -3.24
N THR A 417 2.10 36.54 -2.78
CA THR A 417 1.90 35.08 -2.63
C THR A 417 0.80 34.75 -1.64
N LEU A 418 0.80 35.37 -0.45
CA LEU A 418 -0.23 35.15 0.56
C LEU A 418 -1.64 35.53 0.09
N VAL A 419 -1.79 36.70 -0.56
CA VAL A 419 -3.08 37.19 -1.09
C VAL A 419 -3.62 36.22 -2.15
N ALA A 420 -2.76 35.77 -3.08
CA ALA A 420 -3.15 34.79 -4.09
C ALA A 420 -3.59 33.45 -3.47
N MET A 421 -2.89 32.98 -2.43
CA MET A 421 -3.26 31.74 -1.72
C MET A 421 -4.58 31.87 -0.95
N LEU A 422 -4.84 33.01 -0.31
CA LEU A 422 -6.10 33.25 0.40
C LEU A 422 -7.29 33.23 -0.54
N TRP A 423 -7.16 33.88 -1.71
CA TRP A 423 -8.17 33.79 -2.78
C TRP A 423 -8.42 32.33 -3.18
N ARG A 424 -7.34 31.57 -3.42
CA ARG A 424 -7.44 30.18 -3.86
C ARG A 424 -8.08 29.27 -2.82
N LEU A 425 -7.76 29.47 -1.53
CA LEU A 425 -8.39 28.76 -0.42
C LEU A 425 -9.89 29.06 -0.37
N ALA A 426 -10.28 30.35 -0.39
CA ALA A 426 -11.68 30.75 -0.31
C ALA A 426 -12.52 30.11 -1.44
N PHE A 427 -12.00 30.10 -2.67
CA PHE A 427 -12.65 29.44 -3.80
C PHE A 427 -12.85 27.93 -3.57
N HIS A 428 -11.82 27.22 -3.14
CA HIS A 428 -11.90 25.76 -2.98
C HIS A 428 -12.80 25.34 -1.80
N VAL A 429 -12.82 26.12 -0.72
CA VAL A 429 -13.74 25.90 0.40
C VAL A 429 -15.19 26.05 -0.07
N ASP A 430 -15.48 27.09 -0.86
CA ASP A 430 -16.81 27.31 -1.42
C ASP A 430 -17.21 26.21 -2.42
N LEU A 431 -16.30 25.81 -3.31
CA LEU A 431 -16.52 24.70 -4.25
C LEU A 431 -16.78 23.38 -3.50
N ALA A 432 -16.06 23.10 -2.43
CA ALA A 432 -16.29 21.91 -1.61
C ALA A 432 -17.69 21.87 -0.99
N GLY A 433 -18.20 23.03 -0.53
CA GLY A 433 -19.58 23.16 -0.06
C GLY A 433 -20.63 22.96 -1.15
N ARG A 434 -20.32 23.32 -2.40
CA ARG A 434 -21.17 23.03 -3.57
C ARG A 434 -21.15 21.55 -3.97
N ILE A 435 -20.02 20.87 -3.79
CA ILE A 435 -19.90 19.42 -4.06
C ILE A 435 -20.65 18.60 -3.00
N ILE A 436 -20.47 18.91 -1.71
CA ILE A 436 -21.15 18.23 -0.60
C ILE A 436 -22.41 19.04 -0.24
N LYS A 437 -23.50 18.77 -0.95
CA LYS A 437 -24.79 19.46 -0.76
C LYS A 437 -25.19 19.51 0.72
N GLY A 438 -25.39 20.72 1.26
CA GLY A 438 -25.78 20.97 2.66
C GLY A 438 -24.62 21.25 3.62
N ARG A 439 -23.37 21.04 3.21
CA ARG A 439 -22.16 21.38 3.98
C ARG A 439 -21.77 22.84 3.68
N GLY A 440 -22.39 23.80 4.38
CA GLY A 440 -22.03 25.21 4.23
C GLY A 440 -20.56 25.49 4.59
N SER A 441 -19.92 26.43 3.86
CA SER A 441 -18.51 26.85 4.04
C SER A 441 -18.18 27.32 5.46
N ALA A 442 -19.18 27.76 6.21
CA ALA A 442 -19.06 28.22 7.59
C ALA A 442 -18.44 27.17 8.53
N ARG A 443 -18.73 25.87 8.36
CA ARG A 443 -18.16 24.83 9.23
C ARG A 443 -16.64 24.82 9.16
N TYR A 444 -16.08 24.80 7.96
CA TYR A 444 -14.63 24.83 7.78
C TYR A 444 -14.02 26.12 8.32
N LEU A 445 -14.64 27.27 8.05
CA LEU A 445 -14.16 28.57 8.54
C LEU A 445 -14.15 28.65 10.07
N ILE A 446 -15.13 28.06 10.75
CA ILE A 446 -15.16 27.97 12.22
C ILE A 446 -13.99 27.11 12.73
N LYS A 447 -13.71 25.95 12.10
CA LYS A 447 -12.54 25.13 12.48
C LYS A 447 -11.26 25.94 12.29
N LEU A 448 -11.10 26.54 11.10
CA LEU A 448 -9.94 27.35 10.76
C LEU A 448 -9.73 28.49 11.77
N PHE A 449 -10.80 29.15 12.21
CA PHE A 449 -10.73 30.19 13.23
C PHE A 449 -10.16 29.67 14.56
N PHE A 450 -10.69 28.56 15.10
CA PHE A 450 -10.20 28.02 16.38
C PHE A 450 -8.75 27.52 16.31
N PHE A 451 -8.37 26.87 15.21
CA PHE A 451 -6.99 26.44 14.98
C PHE A 451 -6.03 27.63 14.80
N SER A 452 -6.45 28.68 14.09
CA SER A 452 -5.68 29.91 13.92
C SER A 452 -5.53 30.67 15.25
N LEU A 453 -6.60 30.74 16.04
CA LEU A 453 -6.58 31.36 17.38
C LEU A 453 -5.64 30.61 18.32
N THR A 454 -5.67 29.28 18.30
CA THR A 454 -4.76 28.43 19.09
C THR A 454 -3.31 28.63 18.66
N SER A 455 -3.07 28.76 17.35
CA SER A 455 -1.74 29.08 16.80
C SER A 455 -1.24 30.44 17.27
N ALA A 456 -2.09 31.48 17.17
CA ALA A 456 -1.76 32.83 17.60
C ALA A 456 -1.50 32.90 19.11
N ALA A 457 -2.32 32.22 19.93
CA ALA A 457 -2.12 32.12 21.37
C ALA A 457 -0.80 31.41 21.71
N GLY A 458 -0.53 30.25 21.10
CA GLY A 458 0.74 29.54 21.29
C GLY A 458 1.95 30.35 20.85
N PHE A 459 1.84 31.08 19.74
CA PHE A 459 2.88 31.98 19.25
C PHE A 459 3.18 33.09 20.26
N ALA A 460 2.13 33.74 20.78
CA ALA A 460 2.26 34.78 21.80
C ALA A 460 2.85 34.22 23.12
N ILE A 461 2.39 33.06 23.58
CA ILE A 461 2.92 32.38 24.77
C ILE A 461 4.42 32.11 24.61
N CYS A 462 4.84 31.56 23.48
CA CYS A 462 6.25 31.27 23.23
C CYS A 462 7.09 32.55 23.16
N ARG A 463 6.63 33.59 22.45
CA ARG A 463 7.36 34.87 22.36
C ARG A 463 7.42 35.64 23.68
N LEU A 464 6.41 35.54 24.55
CA LEU A 464 6.37 36.27 25.82
C LEU A 464 7.05 35.53 26.97
N LEU A 465 6.85 34.20 27.08
CA LEU A 465 7.35 33.41 28.21
C LEU A 465 8.69 32.73 27.95
N MET A 466 8.99 32.40 26.69
CA MET A 466 10.19 31.64 26.30
C MET A 466 10.82 32.24 25.03
N PRO A 467 11.20 33.53 25.03
CA PRO A 467 11.72 34.17 23.84
C PRO A 467 13.06 33.58 23.42
N ILE A 468 13.16 33.15 22.17
CA ILE A 468 14.42 32.89 21.49
C ILE A 468 14.92 34.20 20.86
N ALA A 469 16.21 34.50 21.04
CA ALA A 469 16.84 35.62 20.35
C ALA A 469 16.82 35.38 18.84
N ASP A 470 16.58 36.42 18.04
CA ASP A 470 16.55 36.27 16.59
C ASP A 470 17.98 36.05 16.02
N SER A 471 19.04 36.43 16.74
CA SER A 471 20.45 36.27 16.34
C SER A 471 21.35 35.86 17.52
N GLY A 472 22.55 35.32 17.23
CA GLY A 472 23.52 34.89 18.25
C GLY A 472 23.18 33.57 18.95
N VAL A 473 22.24 32.80 18.40
CA VAL A 473 21.74 31.54 18.96
C VAL A 473 22.70 30.38 18.67
N THR A 474 22.96 29.52 19.66
CA THR A 474 23.72 28.29 19.46
C THR A 474 22.85 27.14 18.93
N VAL A 475 23.45 26.10 18.35
CA VAL A 475 22.71 24.90 17.91
C VAL A 475 21.93 24.27 19.07
N THR A 476 22.54 24.23 20.26
CA THR A 476 21.92 23.69 21.47
C THR A 476 20.72 24.51 21.91
N ASP A 477 20.83 25.84 21.92
CA ASP A 477 19.71 26.71 22.28
C ASP A 477 18.55 26.54 21.31
N TRP A 478 18.84 26.49 20.02
CA TRP A 478 17.83 26.28 18.98
C TRP A 478 17.08 24.95 19.17
N LEU A 479 17.81 23.86 19.44
CA LEU A 479 17.22 22.53 19.68
C LEU A 479 16.35 22.49 20.94
N VAL A 480 16.82 23.11 22.04
CA VAL A 480 16.05 23.19 23.28
C VAL A 480 14.74 23.94 23.06
N HIS A 481 14.78 25.11 22.42
CA HIS A 481 13.57 25.87 22.10
C HIS A 481 12.65 25.11 21.13
N ALA A 482 13.21 24.39 20.16
CA ALA A 482 12.42 23.56 19.26
C ALA A 482 11.62 22.48 20.01
N VAL A 483 12.25 21.78 20.96
CA VAL A 483 11.57 20.77 21.81
C VAL A 483 10.52 21.43 22.70
N LEU A 484 10.86 22.56 23.34
CA LEU A 484 9.92 23.29 24.22
C LEU A 484 8.70 23.81 23.45
N TYR A 485 8.89 24.46 22.30
CA TYR A 485 7.80 24.95 21.47
C TYR A 485 6.94 23.78 20.97
N CYS A 486 7.55 22.68 20.51
CA CYS A 486 6.80 21.48 20.16
C CYS A 486 5.95 20.96 21.34
N ALA A 487 6.48 20.94 22.56
CA ALA A 487 5.73 20.50 23.74
C ALA A 487 4.53 21.43 24.04
N VAL A 488 4.74 22.76 24.01
CA VAL A 488 3.67 23.75 24.21
C VAL A 488 2.56 23.58 23.17
N PHE A 489 2.93 23.53 21.89
CA PHE A 489 1.95 23.38 20.82
C PHE A 489 1.28 22.01 20.86
N ALA A 490 1.97 20.95 21.25
CA ALA A 490 1.35 19.63 21.41
C ALA A 490 0.26 19.65 22.48
N VAL A 491 0.52 20.29 23.63
CA VAL A 491 -0.47 20.46 24.71
C VAL A 491 -1.64 21.32 24.24
N LEU A 492 -1.39 22.49 23.64
CA LEU A 492 -2.45 23.38 23.17
C LEU A 492 -3.36 22.71 22.14
N TYR A 493 -2.78 22.03 21.14
CA TYR A 493 -3.53 21.32 20.11
C TYR A 493 -4.25 20.08 20.66
N LEU A 494 -3.67 19.40 21.65
CA LEU A 494 -4.34 18.30 22.35
C LEU A 494 -5.56 18.81 23.11
N VAL A 495 -5.44 19.90 23.87
CA VAL A 495 -6.56 20.53 24.60
C VAL A 495 -7.65 20.97 23.63
N LEU A 496 -7.29 21.70 22.57
CA LEU A 496 -8.24 22.10 21.52
C LEU A 496 -9.00 20.89 20.95
N SER A 497 -8.27 19.83 20.64
CA SER A 497 -8.81 18.60 20.06
C SER A 497 -9.75 17.89 21.02
N LEU A 498 -9.39 17.82 22.31
CA LEU A 498 -10.19 17.21 23.36
C LEU A 498 -11.39 18.07 23.78
N VAL A 499 -11.41 19.37 23.54
CA VAL A 499 -12.55 20.24 23.92
C VAL A 499 -13.53 20.38 22.76
N LEU A 500 -13.05 20.79 21.57
CA LEU A 500 -13.91 21.16 20.45
C LEU A 500 -14.05 20.06 19.37
N PHE A 501 -13.05 19.18 19.22
CA PHE A 501 -13.00 18.19 18.13
C PHE A 501 -13.07 16.73 18.62
N ARG A 502 -13.79 16.49 19.72
CA ARG A 502 -13.96 15.15 20.32
C ARG A 502 -14.50 14.12 19.32
N ARG A 503 -15.35 14.54 18.39
CA ARG A 503 -15.99 13.62 17.42
C ARG A 503 -14.97 13.10 16.41
N GLU A 504 -14.14 13.98 15.87
CA GLU A 504 -13.06 13.69 14.93
C GLU A 504 -11.99 12.83 15.62
N VAL A 505 -11.54 13.21 16.82
CA VAL A 505 -10.60 12.43 17.63
C VAL A 505 -11.14 11.02 17.91
N ARG A 506 -12.40 10.89 18.34
CA ARG A 506 -13.03 9.56 18.55
C ARG A 506 -13.15 8.75 17.27
N THR A 507 -13.30 9.41 16.12
CA THR A 507 -13.37 8.73 14.82
C THR A 507 -11.99 8.21 14.42
N ILE A 508 -10.95 9.03 14.58
CA ILE A 508 -9.55 8.63 14.35
C ILE A 508 -9.14 7.51 15.30
N LEU A 509 -9.41 7.66 16.60
CA LEU A 509 -9.15 6.61 17.59
C LEU A 509 -9.89 5.34 17.22
N ARG A 510 -11.17 5.41 16.84
CA ARG A 510 -11.89 4.24 16.31
C ARG A 510 -11.22 3.63 15.08
N TYR A 511 -10.62 4.41 14.18
CA TYR A 511 -9.87 3.85 13.05
C TYR A 511 -8.54 3.19 13.48
N LEU A 512 -7.88 3.71 14.52
CA LEU A 512 -6.61 3.20 15.03
C LEU A 512 -6.77 2.03 15.99
N THR A 513 -7.89 1.96 16.72
CA THR A 513 -8.17 0.94 17.74
C THR A 513 -9.20 -0.09 17.29
N ARG A 514 -9.90 0.13 16.16
CA ARG A 514 -10.69 -0.94 15.54
C ARG A 514 -9.75 -1.99 14.99
N LYS A 515 -9.87 -3.20 15.52
CA LYS A 515 -9.78 -4.40 14.67
C LYS A 515 -10.73 -4.18 13.47
N PRO A 516 -10.32 -4.49 12.24
CA PRO A 516 -11.06 -4.14 11.03
C PRO A 516 -12.53 -4.55 11.16
N GLN A 517 -13.42 -3.56 11.32
CA GLN A 517 -14.84 -3.80 11.52
C GLN A 517 -15.57 -3.45 10.21
N HIS A 518 -16.01 -4.53 9.57
CA HIS A 518 -17.15 -4.72 8.66
C HIS A 518 -17.82 -3.51 8.01
N ARG A 519 -17.98 -3.60 6.69
CA ARG A 519 -18.95 -2.82 5.92
C ARG A 519 -20.36 -3.32 6.24
N GLU A 520 -21.19 -2.43 6.81
CA GLU A 520 -22.56 -2.72 7.25
C GLU A 520 -23.64 -2.64 6.15
N ASN A 521 -23.29 -2.54 4.86
CA ASN A 521 -24.29 -2.17 3.83
C ASN A 521 -24.55 -3.23 2.74
N ALA A 522 -24.31 -4.49 3.03
CA ALA A 522 -24.97 -5.60 2.36
C ALA A 522 -25.31 -6.65 3.42
N PRO A 523 -26.52 -7.26 3.43
CA PRO A 523 -26.74 -8.43 4.26
C PRO A 523 -25.66 -9.46 3.88
N ALA A 524 -24.87 -9.89 4.85
CA ALA A 524 -23.91 -10.95 4.63
C ALA A 524 -24.68 -12.18 4.12
N PRO A 525 -24.16 -12.93 3.13
CA PRO A 525 -24.78 -14.19 2.76
C PRO A 525 -24.88 -15.08 4.02
N GLU A 526 -25.95 -15.85 4.13
CA GLU A 526 -26.01 -16.95 5.09
C GLU A 526 -24.86 -17.91 4.76
N ILE A 527 -24.03 -18.21 5.77
CA ILE A 527 -22.84 -19.04 5.63
C ILE A 527 -22.96 -20.21 6.59
N ASP A 528 -23.04 -21.40 6.03
CA ASP A 528 -23.08 -22.64 6.81
C ASP A 528 -21.67 -23.21 6.99
N LEU A 529 -21.53 -24.09 7.98
CA LEU A 529 -20.31 -24.84 8.24
C LEU A 529 -20.58 -26.33 8.11
N VAL A 530 -19.72 -27.04 7.38
CA VAL A 530 -19.83 -28.48 7.12
C VAL A 530 -18.61 -29.18 7.70
N TYR A 531 -18.85 -30.20 8.51
CA TYR A 531 -17.84 -31.14 9.01
C TYR A 531 -18.04 -32.53 8.39
N LEU A 532 -16.93 -33.21 8.07
CA LEU A 532 -16.90 -34.67 8.05
C LEU A 532 -16.44 -35.16 9.42
N TYR A 533 -17.12 -36.18 9.95
CA TYR A 533 -16.78 -36.76 11.22
C TYR A 533 -17.05 -38.26 11.23
N VAL A 534 -16.25 -39.00 11.97
CA VAL A 534 -16.47 -40.42 12.29
C VAL A 534 -16.20 -40.59 13.76
N ASN A 535 -17.15 -41.19 14.47
CA ASN A 535 -16.95 -41.63 15.84
C ASN A 535 -16.25 -43.00 15.83
N PRO A 536 -14.97 -43.09 16.23
CA PRO A 536 -14.25 -44.35 16.24
C PRO A 536 -14.71 -45.28 17.38
N GLU A 537 -15.48 -44.77 18.34
CA GLU A 537 -16.04 -45.56 19.44
C GLU A 537 -17.38 -46.23 19.08
N ASP A 538 -17.92 -45.98 17.88
CA ASP A 538 -19.13 -46.65 17.37
C ASP A 538 -18.81 -48.10 16.95
N PRO A 539 -19.27 -49.12 17.72
CA PRO A 539 -18.94 -50.50 17.44
C PRO A 539 -19.57 -51.02 16.15
N ALA A 540 -20.76 -50.53 15.80
CA ALA A 540 -21.50 -50.98 14.61
C ALA A 540 -20.82 -50.47 13.34
N TRP A 541 -20.41 -49.20 13.34
CA TRP A 541 -19.67 -48.60 12.23
C TRP A 541 -18.31 -49.28 12.01
N GLU A 542 -17.56 -49.54 13.09
CA GLU A 542 -16.26 -50.18 13.00
C GLU A 542 -16.35 -51.65 12.58
N GLU A 543 -17.37 -52.39 13.03
CA GLU A 543 -17.63 -53.76 12.57
C GLU A 543 -17.95 -53.80 11.07
N GLU A 544 -18.82 -52.91 10.59
CA GLU A 544 -19.15 -52.79 9.16
C GLU A 544 -17.91 -52.44 8.33
N ARG A 545 -17.12 -51.47 8.78
CA ARG A 545 -15.87 -51.06 8.12
C ARG A 545 -14.89 -52.22 8.02
N ARG A 546 -14.67 -52.97 9.11
CA ARG A 546 -13.77 -54.14 9.09
C ARG A 546 -14.29 -55.25 8.19
N ALA A 547 -15.60 -55.47 8.15
CA ALA A 547 -16.18 -56.42 7.21
C ALA A 547 -15.89 -56.01 5.75
N GLN A 548 -16.01 -54.73 5.42
CA GLN A 548 -15.72 -54.20 4.09
C GLN A 548 -14.22 -54.20 3.74
N LEU A 549 -13.33 -53.91 4.70
CA LEU A 549 -11.87 -54.03 4.53
C LEU A 549 -11.47 -55.47 4.19
N ARG A 550 -12.01 -56.44 4.94
CA ARG A 550 -11.77 -57.87 4.71
C ARG A 550 -12.30 -58.32 3.36
N ALA A 551 -13.50 -57.87 2.98
CA ALA A 551 -14.07 -58.16 1.67
C ALA A 551 -13.23 -57.58 0.51
N ALA A 552 -12.57 -56.44 0.72
CA ALA A 552 -11.66 -55.81 -0.24
C ALA A 552 -10.23 -56.40 -0.25
N GLY A 553 -9.91 -57.33 0.66
CA GLY A 553 -8.56 -57.90 0.80
C GLY A 553 -7.50 -56.89 1.27
N LEU A 554 -7.90 -55.83 1.97
CA LEU A 554 -7.01 -54.80 2.50
C LEU A 554 -6.58 -55.13 3.93
N GLU A 555 -5.33 -54.81 4.29
CA GLU A 555 -4.80 -55.03 5.65
C GLU A 555 -5.48 -54.11 6.68
N GLU A 556 -5.90 -54.69 7.81
CA GLU A 556 -6.54 -53.97 8.91
C GLU A 556 -5.56 -53.04 9.64
N ASP A 557 -4.27 -53.39 9.69
CA ASP A 557 -3.29 -52.85 10.64
C ASP A 557 -2.16 -52.05 9.95
N ASN A 558 -2.55 -51.06 9.14
CA ASN A 558 -1.58 -50.07 8.64
C ASN A 558 -1.54 -48.84 9.56
N ALA A 559 -0.36 -48.26 9.75
CA ALA A 559 -0.15 -47.16 10.70
C ALA A 559 -1.04 -45.92 10.39
N ASP A 560 -1.33 -45.69 9.11
CA ASP A 560 -2.19 -44.63 8.60
C ASP A 560 -3.68 -44.83 8.95
N ASN A 561 -4.14 -46.07 9.14
CA ASN A 561 -5.48 -46.39 9.64
C ASN A 561 -5.57 -46.18 11.16
N ASN A 562 -4.53 -46.56 11.92
CA ASN A 562 -4.55 -46.51 13.38
C ASN A 562 -4.52 -45.07 13.95
N CYS A 563 -3.97 -44.09 13.22
CA CYS A 563 -4.02 -42.68 13.61
C CYS A 563 -5.29 -41.96 13.15
N ARG A 564 -5.92 -42.39 12.03
CA ARG A 564 -7.08 -41.72 11.42
C ARG A 564 -8.41 -41.93 12.14
N PHE A 565 -8.54 -43.02 12.88
CA PHE A 565 -9.77 -43.38 13.60
C PHE A 565 -9.51 -43.42 15.10
N ARG A 566 -8.78 -42.43 15.62
CA ARG A 566 -8.52 -42.27 17.05
C ARG A 566 -9.24 -41.02 17.56
N GLU A 567 -9.88 -41.15 18.71
CA GLU A 567 -10.61 -40.04 19.34
C GLU A 567 -9.67 -39.22 20.25
N ASN A 568 -9.50 -37.92 19.99
CA ASN A 568 -8.86 -36.97 20.90
C ASN A 568 -9.73 -35.76 21.26
N HIS A 569 -11.04 -35.86 21.09
CA HIS A 569 -12.04 -34.80 21.30
C HIS A 569 -11.86 -33.63 20.32
N GLU A 570 -11.35 -33.89 19.11
CA GLU A 570 -11.13 -32.85 18.08
C GLU A 570 -12.42 -32.12 17.72
N ILE A 571 -13.47 -32.85 17.34
CA ILE A 571 -14.77 -32.23 16.98
C ILE A 571 -15.40 -31.45 18.15
N TYR A 572 -15.20 -31.93 19.39
CA TYR A 572 -15.66 -31.27 20.61
C TYR A 572 -15.02 -29.88 20.77
N TYR A 573 -13.69 -29.80 20.68
CA TYR A 573 -12.99 -28.53 20.76
C TYR A 573 -13.25 -27.64 19.54
N SER A 574 -13.42 -28.24 18.37
CA SER A 574 -13.74 -27.54 17.12
C SER A 574 -15.09 -26.81 17.21
N LEU A 575 -16.17 -27.49 17.64
CA LEU A 575 -17.49 -26.88 17.82
C LEU A 575 -17.47 -25.77 18.89
N ARG A 576 -16.72 -25.95 19.98
CA ARG A 576 -16.52 -24.89 20.98
C ARG A 576 -15.79 -23.68 20.40
N SER A 577 -14.80 -23.91 19.55
CA SER A 577 -14.09 -22.83 18.86
C SER A 577 -15.02 -22.04 17.92
N VAL A 578 -15.93 -22.74 17.21
CA VAL A 578 -16.96 -22.13 16.35
C VAL A 578 -17.90 -21.25 17.17
N ALA A 579 -18.46 -21.79 18.24
CA ALA A 579 -19.44 -21.08 19.04
C ALA A 579 -18.81 -19.87 19.77
N ARG A 580 -17.52 -19.94 20.12
CA ARG A 580 -16.76 -18.81 20.70
C ARG A 580 -16.32 -17.75 19.70
N TYR A 581 -15.81 -18.15 18.53
CA TYR A 581 -15.06 -17.25 17.64
C TYR A 581 -15.73 -16.99 16.28
N ALA A 582 -16.75 -17.77 15.93
CA ALA A 582 -17.52 -17.61 14.69
C ALA A 582 -19.04 -17.75 14.93
N PRO A 583 -19.63 -17.03 15.92
CA PRO A 583 -21.05 -17.20 16.29
C PRO A 583 -22.03 -16.83 15.16
N TRP A 584 -21.55 -16.08 14.15
CA TRP A 584 -22.30 -15.67 12.96
C TRP A 584 -22.55 -16.79 11.96
N ILE A 585 -21.91 -17.97 12.09
CA ILE A 585 -22.23 -19.13 11.26
C ILE A 585 -23.73 -19.41 11.41
N ASN A 586 -24.39 -19.57 10.26
CA ASN A 586 -25.83 -19.72 10.17
C ASN A 586 -26.25 -21.11 10.69
N HIS A 587 -25.77 -22.17 10.02
CA HIS A 587 -26.08 -23.56 10.36
C HIS A 587 -24.82 -24.43 10.34
N ILE A 588 -24.80 -25.51 11.13
CA ILE A 588 -23.71 -26.49 11.17
C ILE A 588 -24.23 -27.86 10.72
N TYR A 589 -23.64 -28.41 9.67
CA TYR A 589 -23.91 -29.75 9.18
C TYR A 589 -22.76 -30.69 9.54
N ILE A 590 -23.07 -31.82 10.16
CA ILE A 590 -22.10 -32.87 10.44
C ILE A 590 -22.47 -34.08 9.59
N VAL A 591 -21.67 -34.34 8.56
CA VAL A 591 -21.87 -35.47 7.64
C VAL A 591 -21.16 -36.69 8.21
N THR A 592 -21.93 -37.71 8.57
CA THR A 592 -21.39 -38.93 9.20
C THR A 592 -22.36 -40.10 9.06
N ASN A 593 -21.83 -41.33 9.07
CA ASN A 593 -22.64 -42.54 9.20
C ASN A 593 -22.55 -43.19 10.58
N SER A 594 -21.63 -42.75 11.45
CA SER A 594 -21.52 -43.28 12.82
C SER A 594 -22.55 -42.66 13.77
N GLU A 595 -22.68 -43.23 14.95
CA GLU A 595 -23.36 -42.60 16.09
C GLU A 595 -22.59 -41.37 16.58
N MET A 596 -23.32 -40.31 16.93
CA MET A 596 -22.70 -39.10 17.48
C MET A 596 -22.40 -39.29 18.98
N PRO A 597 -21.31 -38.70 19.50
CA PRO A 597 -20.98 -38.78 20.91
C PRO A 597 -22.10 -38.24 21.82
N ASP A 598 -22.28 -38.87 22.99
CA ASP A 598 -23.36 -38.56 23.92
C ASP A 598 -23.38 -37.11 24.44
N TRP A 599 -22.22 -36.44 24.44
CA TRP A 599 -22.09 -35.06 24.91
C TRP A 599 -22.74 -34.03 23.98
N LEU A 600 -22.90 -34.34 22.69
CA LEU A 600 -23.41 -33.41 21.68
C LEU A 600 -24.93 -33.23 21.83
N ASP A 601 -25.38 -31.98 21.94
CA ASP A 601 -26.81 -31.67 22.00
C ASP A 601 -27.44 -31.61 20.61
N LEU A 602 -28.09 -32.71 20.22
CA LEU A 602 -28.83 -32.79 18.96
C LEU A 602 -30.20 -32.10 19.00
N SER A 603 -30.61 -31.52 20.14
CA SER A 603 -31.81 -30.68 20.21
C SER A 603 -31.57 -29.23 19.79
N ASP A 604 -30.29 -28.82 19.65
CA ASP A 604 -29.95 -27.51 19.11
C ASP A 604 -30.32 -27.42 17.62
N SER A 605 -31.26 -26.54 17.29
CA SER A 605 -31.73 -26.31 15.93
C SER A 605 -30.63 -25.84 14.96
N LYS A 606 -29.46 -25.42 15.47
CA LYS A 606 -28.31 -24.97 14.66
C LYS A 606 -27.47 -26.13 14.10
N ILE A 607 -27.66 -27.35 14.58
CA ILE A 607 -26.88 -28.53 14.17
C ILE A 607 -27.79 -29.53 13.44
N THR A 608 -27.32 -30.06 12.31
CA THR A 608 -27.99 -31.15 11.60
C THR A 608 -27.00 -32.23 11.25
N ILE A 609 -27.36 -33.47 11.60
CA ILE A 609 -26.62 -34.66 11.20
C ILE A 609 -27.11 -35.09 9.83
N VAL A 610 -26.19 -35.32 8.90
CA VAL A 610 -26.50 -35.72 7.53
C VAL A 610 -25.85 -37.08 7.27
N LYS A 611 -26.66 -38.09 6.97
CA LYS A 611 -26.16 -39.43 6.61
C LYS A 611 -25.60 -39.41 5.19
N HIS A 612 -24.64 -40.28 4.90
CA HIS A 612 -24.04 -40.36 3.56
C HIS A 612 -25.10 -40.70 2.48
N GLU A 613 -26.14 -41.45 2.83
CA GLU A 613 -27.27 -41.79 1.94
C GLU A 613 -28.14 -40.61 1.53
N GLU A 614 -28.08 -39.49 2.25
CA GLU A 614 -28.83 -38.28 1.90
C GLU A 614 -28.17 -37.49 0.77
N ILE A 615 -26.85 -37.67 0.56
CA ILE A 615 -26.06 -36.88 -0.40
C ILE A 615 -25.38 -37.73 -1.47
N MET A 616 -25.22 -39.04 -1.26
CA MET A 616 -24.56 -39.96 -2.18
C MET A 616 -25.54 -40.99 -2.78
N PRO A 617 -25.34 -41.42 -4.03
CA PRO A 617 -26.08 -42.55 -4.62
C PRO A 617 -25.91 -43.86 -3.83
N GLN A 618 -26.97 -44.67 -3.77
CA GLN A 618 -27.01 -45.90 -2.99
C GLN A 618 -25.94 -46.92 -3.42
N GLU A 619 -25.56 -46.93 -4.70
CA GLU A 619 -24.56 -47.87 -5.24
C GLU A 619 -23.16 -47.62 -4.69
N LEU A 620 -22.90 -46.41 -4.20
CA LEU A 620 -21.60 -46.00 -3.65
C LEU A 620 -21.47 -46.31 -2.15
N LEU A 621 -22.55 -46.74 -1.49
CA LEU A 621 -22.60 -46.95 -0.05
C LEU A 621 -22.43 -48.43 0.33
N PRO A 622 -21.82 -48.74 1.49
CA PRO A 622 -21.13 -47.82 2.40
C PRO A 622 -19.82 -47.29 1.80
N CYS A 623 -19.47 -46.04 2.15
CA CYS A 623 -18.24 -45.38 1.71
C CYS A 623 -17.45 -44.87 2.92
N TYR A 624 -16.17 -45.22 2.98
CA TYR A 624 -15.21 -44.81 4.03
C TYR A 624 -14.11 -43.90 3.48
N ASN A 625 -14.22 -43.52 2.21
CA ASN A 625 -13.25 -42.67 1.53
C ASN A 625 -13.69 -41.21 1.58
N CYS A 626 -13.07 -40.41 2.46
CA CYS A 626 -13.44 -39.00 2.59
C CYS A 626 -13.26 -38.21 1.28
N THR A 627 -12.28 -38.55 0.42
CA THR A 627 -12.09 -37.81 -0.84
C THR A 627 -13.25 -38.01 -1.80
N VAL A 628 -13.97 -39.14 -1.70
CA VAL A 628 -15.21 -39.38 -2.46
C VAL A 628 -16.36 -38.64 -1.80
N ILE A 629 -16.55 -38.76 -0.48
CA ILE A 629 -17.64 -38.10 0.25
C ILE A 629 -17.59 -36.57 0.07
N GLU A 630 -16.40 -35.98 0.12
CA GLU A 630 -16.16 -34.54 -0.06
C GLU A 630 -16.67 -34.00 -1.41
N THR A 631 -16.77 -34.84 -2.45
CA THR A 631 -17.30 -34.42 -3.76
C THR A 631 -18.81 -34.23 -3.79
N TRP A 632 -19.53 -34.73 -2.78
CA TRP A 632 -21.00 -34.70 -2.68
C TRP A 632 -21.53 -33.67 -1.68
N LEU A 633 -20.68 -32.94 -0.95
CA LEU A 633 -21.12 -32.02 0.12
C LEU A 633 -22.08 -30.93 -0.36
N TRP A 634 -21.98 -30.51 -1.62
CA TRP A 634 -22.89 -29.52 -2.21
C TRP A 634 -24.34 -30.03 -2.34
N LYS A 635 -24.59 -31.34 -2.21
CA LYS A 635 -25.92 -31.96 -2.22
C LYS A 635 -26.63 -31.93 -0.86
N ILE A 636 -25.97 -31.48 0.23
CA ILE A 636 -26.60 -31.42 1.56
C ILE A 636 -27.94 -30.67 1.49
N PRO A 637 -29.06 -31.27 1.95
CA PRO A 637 -30.36 -30.62 1.97
C PRO A 637 -30.34 -29.36 2.85
N GLY A 638 -30.84 -28.25 2.31
CA GLY A 638 -30.90 -26.96 3.02
C GLY A 638 -29.59 -26.17 3.06
N LEU A 639 -28.48 -26.70 2.54
CA LEU A 639 -27.18 -26.01 2.53
C LEU A 639 -27.24 -24.69 1.75
N SER A 640 -26.73 -23.63 2.38
CA SER A 640 -26.58 -22.28 1.81
C SER A 640 -25.70 -22.27 0.56
N GLU A 641 -25.91 -21.25 -0.30
CA GLU A 641 -25.10 -21.09 -1.52
C GLU A 641 -23.61 -20.96 -1.22
N VAL A 642 -23.25 -20.43 -0.04
CA VAL A 642 -21.88 -20.38 0.40
C VAL A 642 -21.73 -21.08 1.73
N PHE A 643 -20.72 -21.94 1.82
CA PHE A 643 -20.44 -22.69 3.02
C PHE A 643 -18.93 -22.84 3.23
N ILE A 644 -18.59 -23.06 4.48
CA ILE A 644 -17.23 -23.36 4.94
C ILE A 644 -17.18 -24.85 5.19
N TYR A 645 -16.10 -25.49 4.77
CA TYR A 645 -15.79 -26.86 5.07
C TYR A 645 -14.61 -26.91 6.03
N GLY A 646 -14.76 -27.62 7.15
CA GLY A 646 -13.67 -27.93 8.09
C GLY A 646 -13.57 -29.44 8.31
N ASN A 647 -12.37 -29.91 8.65
CA ASN A 647 -12.22 -31.22 9.28
C ASN A 647 -12.45 -31.09 10.80
N ASP A 648 -12.71 -32.20 11.46
CA ASP A 648 -12.84 -32.28 12.93
C ASP A 648 -11.62 -31.74 13.69
N ASP A 649 -10.42 -31.89 13.12
CA ASP A 649 -9.13 -31.40 13.64
C ASP A 649 -8.82 -29.91 13.33
N THR A 650 -9.82 -29.13 12.88
CA THR A 650 -9.69 -27.70 12.58
C THR A 650 -10.43 -26.82 13.59
N PHE A 651 -9.81 -25.72 14.02
CA PHE A 651 -10.26 -24.86 15.11
C PHE A 651 -10.14 -23.39 14.76
N PHE A 652 -11.03 -22.54 15.30
CA PHE A 652 -10.81 -21.10 15.33
C PHE A 652 -9.97 -20.73 16.56
N GLY A 653 -8.84 -20.03 16.35
CA GLY A 653 -7.95 -19.61 17.43
C GLY A 653 -8.20 -18.19 17.94
N SER A 654 -9.01 -17.41 17.22
CA SER A 654 -9.41 -16.04 17.57
C SER A 654 -10.67 -15.65 16.83
N GLU A 655 -11.35 -14.58 17.27
CA GLU A 655 -12.57 -14.08 16.63
C GLU A 655 -12.38 -13.84 15.13
N VAL A 656 -13.23 -14.49 14.32
CA VAL A 656 -13.32 -14.32 12.88
C VAL A 656 -14.68 -13.77 12.50
N THR A 657 -14.75 -13.23 11.30
CA THR A 657 -15.96 -12.63 10.77
C THR A 657 -16.16 -13.05 9.31
N PRO A 658 -17.35 -12.87 8.71
CA PRO A 658 -17.58 -13.26 7.31
C PRO A 658 -16.54 -12.69 6.33
N ASP A 659 -16.05 -11.46 6.52
CA ASP A 659 -15.06 -10.81 5.64
C ASP A 659 -13.69 -11.52 5.67
N PHE A 660 -13.46 -12.42 6.63
CA PHE A 660 -12.32 -13.32 6.60
C PHE A 660 -12.45 -14.34 5.47
N PHE A 661 -13.67 -14.80 5.18
CA PHE A 661 -13.95 -15.78 4.14
C PHE A 661 -14.36 -15.13 2.80
N PHE A 662 -14.64 -13.82 2.80
CA PHE A 662 -15.15 -13.09 1.64
C PHE A 662 -14.46 -11.75 1.43
N ARG A 663 -14.22 -11.40 0.15
CA ARG A 663 -13.76 -10.07 -0.25
C ARG A 663 -14.53 -9.63 -1.49
N ASP A 664 -15.03 -8.40 -1.50
CA ASP A 664 -15.79 -7.82 -2.61
C ASP A 664 -16.90 -8.73 -3.17
N GLY A 665 -17.59 -9.48 -2.29
CA GLY A 665 -18.68 -10.38 -2.64
C GLY A 665 -18.27 -11.75 -3.20
N LYS A 666 -16.96 -12.09 -3.18
CA LYS A 666 -16.45 -13.39 -3.63
C LYS A 666 -15.74 -14.15 -2.49
N PRO A 667 -15.81 -15.50 -2.47
CA PRO A 667 -15.02 -16.33 -1.56
C PRO A 667 -13.52 -16.06 -1.66
N VAL A 668 -12.82 -16.16 -0.53
CA VAL A 668 -11.35 -16.06 -0.46
C VAL A 668 -10.77 -17.47 -0.39
N VAL A 669 -10.26 -17.96 -1.53
CA VAL A 669 -9.56 -19.24 -1.63
C VAL A 669 -8.09 -19.05 -1.27
N ARG A 670 -7.60 -19.90 -0.37
CA ARG A 670 -6.27 -19.75 0.23
C ARG A 670 -5.42 -20.97 -0.07
N MET A 671 -4.28 -20.73 -0.71
CA MET A 671 -3.44 -21.79 -1.23
C MET A 671 -1.99 -21.62 -0.79
N LEU A 672 -1.31 -22.73 -0.53
CA LEU A 672 0.13 -22.81 -0.35
C LEU A 672 0.81 -23.02 -1.70
N LYS A 673 1.87 -22.27 -1.97
CA LYS A 673 2.76 -22.58 -3.08
C LYS A 673 3.56 -23.84 -2.75
N ALA A 674 3.46 -24.85 -3.62
CA ALA A 674 4.19 -26.09 -3.49
C ALA A 674 4.85 -26.48 -4.82
N ASP A 675 6.13 -26.84 -4.75
CA ASP A 675 6.92 -27.31 -5.89
C ASP A 675 6.81 -28.84 -6.00
N PHE A 676 5.63 -29.34 -6.35
CA PHE A 676 5.46 -30.76 -6.72
C PHE A 676 5.93 -30.99 -8.16
N ASP A 677 6.72 -32.03 -8.36
CA ASP A 677 7.05 -32.51 -9.70
C ASP A 677 5.94 -33.46 -10.16
N THR A 678 5.04 -32.98 -11.01
CA THR A 678 3.88 -33.76 -11.42
C THR A 678 4.22 -34.94 -12.36
N GLY A 679 5.48 -35.07 -12.78
CA GLY A 679 6.00 -36.23 -13.50
C GLY A 679 6.51 -37.35 -12.58
N ARG A 680 6.55 -37.13 -11.27
CA ARG A 680 7.02 -38.09 -10.27
C ARG A 680 5.85 -38.75 -9.53
N THR A 681 5.98 -40.04 -9.23
CA THR A 681 5.06 -40.77 -8.35
C THR A 681 5.42 -40.51 -6.88
N TYR A 682 4.42 -40.19 -6.08
CA TYR A 682 4.47 -39.98 -4.64
C TYR A 682 3.65 -41.08 -3.91
N GLN A 683 3.76 -41.13 -2.58
CA GLN A 683 2.96 -42.02 -1.74
C GLN A 683 1.84 -41.26 -1.02
N GLY A 684 0.74 -41.98 -0.74
CA GLY A 684 -0.38 -41.50 0.06
C GLY A 684 -1.05 -40.24 -0.50
N PHE A 685 -1.45 -39.34 0.39
CA PHE A 685 -2.21 -38.12 0.04
C PHE A 685 -1.49 -37.18 -0.94
N ARG A 686 -0.15 -37.20 -0.97
CA ARG A 686 0.62 -36.41 -1.94
C ARG A 686 0.34 -36.85 -3.39
N GLN A 687 0.14 -38.14 -3.62
CA GLN A 687 -0.20 -38.64 -4.95
C GLN A 687 -1.58 -38.17 -5.40
N ILE A 688 -2.56 -38.20 -4.50
CA ILE A 688 -3.93 -37.73 -4.74
C ILE A 688 -3.93 -36.25 -5.15
N MET A 689 -3.14 -35.40 -4.46
CA MET A 689 -2.99 -33.99 -4.84
C MET A 689 -2.39 -33.81 -6.25
N VAL A 690 -1.35 -34.60 -6.58
CA VAL A 690 -0.72 -34.55 -7.92
C VAL A 690 -1.70 -35.01 -9.00
N ASN A 691 -2.54 -36.01 -8.72
CA ASN A 691 -3.61 -36.43 -9.62
C ASN A 691 -4.58 -35.27 -9.89
N SER A 692 -5.05 -34.57 -8.86
CA SER A 692 -5.91 -33.38 -9.01
C SER A 692 -5.25 -32.30 -9.88
N MET A 693 -3.96 -32.04 -9.67
CA MET A 693 -3.20 -31.07 -10.48
C MET A 693 -3.09 -31.50 -11.95
N ASN A 694 -2.87 -32.79 -12.21
CA ASN A 694 -2.72 -33.34 -13.55
C ASN A 694 -4.05 -33.37 -14.31
N VAL A 695 -5.13 -33.81 -13.66
CA VAL A 695 -6.49 -33.81 -14.23
C VAL A 695 -6.90 -32.39 -14.60
N PHE A 696 -6.83 -31.46 -13.63
CA PHE A 696 -7.14 -30.07 -13.87
C PHE A 696 -6.25 -29.45 -14.96
N GLY A 697 -4.94 -29.70 -14.89
CA GLY A 697 -3.95 -29.13 -15.79
C GLY A 697 -4.07 -29.62 -17.24
N THR A 698 -4.54 -30.85 -17.43
CA THR A 698 -4.81 -31.41 -18.76
C THR A 698 -6.08 -30.80 -19.36
N HIS A 699 -7.16 -30.70 -18.57
CA HIS A 699 -8.43 -30.13 -19.01
C HIS A 699 -8.31 -28.64 -19.40
N TYR A 700 -7.73 -27.81 -18.52
CA TYR A 700 -7.63 -26.36 -18.72
C TYR A 700 -6.38 -25.90 -19.47
N SER A 701 -5.46 -26.82 -19.84
CA SER A 701 -4.12 -26.46 -20.34
C SER A 701 -3.37 -25.46 -19.45
N LYS A 702 -3.66 -25.47 -18.13
CA LYS A 702 -3.17 -24.50 -17.14
C LYS A 702 -2.84 -25.22 -15.84
N ARG A 703 -1.60 -25.07 -15.34
CA ARG A 703 -1.15 -25.71 -14.10
C ARG A 703 -1.03 -24.71 -12.96
N TYR A 704 -1.52 -25.09 -11.79
CA TYR A 704 -1.32 -24.35 -10.55
C TYR A 704 -0.35 -25.11 -9.65
N ASN A 705 0.82 -24.52 -9.37
CA ASN A 705 1.76 -25.04 -8.36
C ASN A 705 1.30 -24.60 -6.95
N LEU A 706 0.05 -24.92 -6.63
CA LEU A 706 -0.69 -24.46 -5.47
C LEU A 706 -1.40 -25.65 -4.83
N VAL A 707 -1.31 -25.82 -3.52
CA VAL A 707 -2.06 -26.83 -2.76
C VAL A 707 -2.90 -26.17 -1.69
N LYS A 708 -3.99 -26.83 -1.29
CA LYS A 708 -4.80 -26.38 -0.15
C LYS A 708 -3.99 -26.43 1.15
N TRP A 709 -4.29 -25.54 2.09
CA TRP A 709 -3.90 -25.70 3.48
C TRP A 709 -4.86 -26.69 4.16
N HIS A 710 -4.39 -27.48 5.13
CA HIS A 710 -5.29 -28.28 5.95
C HIS A 710 -5.99 -27.36 6.95
N ASN A 711 -7.15 -26.83 6.56
CA ASN A 711 -7.90 -25.84 7.34
C ASN A 711 -9.35 -25.66 6.84
N PHE A 712 -10.06 -24.66 7.37
CA PHE A 712 -11.36 -24.19 6.90
C PHE A 712 -11.29 -23.63 5.47
N ASP A 713 -11.89 -24.36 4.53
CA ASP A 713 -11.97 -24.03 3.11
C ASP A 713 -13.36 -23.44 2.78
N VAL A 714 -13.43 -22.43 1.90
CA VAL A 714 -14.71 -21.84 1.46
C VAL A 714 -15.09 -22.36 0.08
N TYR A 715 -16.35 -22.74 -0.08
CA TYR A 715 -16.91 -23.20 -1.34
C TYR A 715 -18.25 -22.50 -1.62
N THR A 716 -18.60 -22.40 -2.90
CA THR A 716 -19.99 -22.11 -3.29
C THR A 716 -20.62 -23.36 -3.87
N LYS A 717 -21.89 -23.61 -3.52
CA LYS A 717 -22.65 -24.77 -3.98
C LYS A 717 -22.70 -24.83 -5.50
N SER A 718 -23.01 -23.70 -6.15
CA SER A 718 -23.02 -23.60 -7.61
C SER A 718 -21.67 -23.91 -8.27
N ALA A 719 -20.54 -23.51 -7.66
CA ALA A 719 -19.23 -23.78 -8.22
C ALA A 719 -18.82 -25.24 -8.06
N MET A 720 -19.18 -25.87 -6.93
CA MET A 720 -18.96 -27.30 -6.74
C MET A 720 -19.82 -28.13 -7.68
N GLU A 721 -21.10 -27.80 -7.86
CA GLU A 721 -21.98 -28.47 -8.83
C GLU A 721 -21.45 -28.34 -10.26
N ALA A 722 -21.08 -27.13 -10.69
CA ALA A 722 -20.56 -26.89 -12.04
C ALA A 722 -19.25 -27.64 -12.29
N CYS A 723 -18.32 -27.61 -11.32
CA CYS A 723 -17.07 -28.37 -11.39
C CYS A 723 -17.32 -29.88 -11.39
N PHE A 724 -18.27 -30.37 -10.58
CA PHE A 724 -18.61 -31.79 -10.53
C PHE A 724 -19.11 -32.29 -11.90
N ASN A 725 -20.00 -31.51 -12.54
CA ASN A 725 -20.52 -31.83 -13.86
C ASN A 725 -19.45 -31.74 -14.95
N GLU A 726 -18.53 -30.77 -14.86
CA GLU A 726 -17.47 -30.61 -15.86
C GLU A 726 -16.43 -31.74 -15.82
N PHE A 727 -16.10 -32.23 -14.62
CA PHE A 727 -15.14 -33.32 -14.40
C PHE A 727 -15.84 -34.66 -14.12
N GLU A 728 -17.09 -34.83 -14.59
CA GLU A 728 -17.91 -36.01 -14.29
C GLU A 728 -17.22 -37.30 -14.71
N ALA A 729 -16.57 -37.32 -15.88
CA ALA A 729 -15.86 -38.50 -16.39
C ALA A 729 -14.70 -38.92 -15.46
N GLU A 730 -13.96 -37.95 -14.93
CA GLU A 730 -12.84 -38.18 -14.03
C GLU A 730 -13.30 -38.60 -12.63
N PHE A 731 -14.43 -38.09 -12.15
CA PHE A 731 -15.04 -38.55 -10.90
C PHE A 731 -15.69 -39.94 -11.04
N ALA A 732 -16.33 -40.24 -12.17
CA ALA A 732 -17.09 -41.48 -12.40
C ALA A 732 -16.23 -42.74 -12.27
N HIS A 733 -14.97 -42.70 -12.71
CA HIS A 733 -14.04 -43.83 -12.57
C HIS A 733 -13.61 -44.06 -11.11
N ARG A 734 -13.63 -43.03 -10.26
CA ARG A 734 -13.01 -43.06 -8.92
C ARG A 734 -14.02 -43.11 -7.78
N ARG A 735 -15.28 -42.76 -8.04
CA ARG A 735 -16.35 -42.73 -7.02
C ARG A 735 -16.72 -44.11 -6.46
N SER A 736 -16.33 -45.20 -7.12
CA SER A 736 -16.52 -46.58 -6.63
C SER A 736 -15.50 -46.99 -5.55
N HIS A 737 -14.48 -46.16 -5.30
CA HIS A 737 -13.45 -46.44 -4.30
C HIS A 737 -14.01 -46.24 -2.88
N ARG A 738 -14.45 -47.34 -2.26
CA ARG A 738 -14.96 -47.35 -0.87
C ARG A 738 -13.88 -46.99 0.16
N PHE A 739 -12.61 -47.26 -0.15
CA PHE A 739 -11.43 -46.90 0.65
C PHE A 739 -10.49 -46.04 -0.19
N ARG A 740 -9.71 -45.19 0.47
CA ARG A 740 -8.79 -44.26 -0.20
C ARG A 740 -7.71 -44.99 -1.00
N THR A 741 -7.50 -44.55 -2.23
CA THR A 741 -6.47 -45.09 -3.13
C THR A 741 -5.55 -43.97 -3.63
N SER A 742 -4.37 -44.35 -4.13
CA SER A 742 -3.48 -43.39 -4.80
C SER A 742 -4.00 -42.89 -6.14
N GLU A 743 -5.10 -43.44 -6.66
CA GLU A 743 -5.72 -43.01 -7.91
C GLU A 743 -6.75 -41.90 -7.71
N ASP A 744 -7.15 -41.63 -6.46
CA ASP A 744 -8.17 -40.65 -6.12
C ASP A 744 -7.78 -39.22 -6.53
N ILE A 745 -8.79 -38.34 -6.54
CA ILE A 745 -8.67 -36.90 -6.77
C ILE A 745 -9.15 -36.20 -5.51
N ASP A 746 -8.36 -35.24 -5.03
CA ASP A 746 -8.69 -34.41 -3.88
C ASP A 746 -9.63 -33.25 -4.26
N ARG A 747 -10.46 -32.84 -3.30
CA ARG A 747 -11.39 -31.68 -3.40
C ARG A 747 -10.74 -30.36 -3.83
N VAL A 748 -9.41 -30.22 -3.76
CA VAL A 748 -8.67 -29.05 -4.26
C VAL A 748 -9.03 -28.71 -5.72
N ILE A 749 -9.50 -29.67 -6.51
CA ILE A 749 -9.98 -29.44 -7.87
C ILE A 749 -11.12 -28.40 -7.94
N PHE A 750 -12.03 -28.38 -6.96
CA PHE A 750 -13.09 -27.37 -6.84
C PHE A 750 -12.52 -25.97 -6.64
N GLN A 751 -11.46 -25.85 -5.82
CA GLN A 751 -10.76 -24.58 -5.63
C GLN A 751 -10.03 -24.14 -6.90
N TYR A 752 -9.40 -25.07 -7.63
CA TYR A 752 -8.78 -24.76 -8.93
C TYR A 752 -9.81 -24.27 -9.96
N TYR A 753 -10.99 -24.89 -10.00
CA TYR A 753 -12.10 -24.46 -10.84
C TYR A 753 -12.56 -23.04 -10.49
N MET A 754 -12.77 -22.74 -9.21
CA MET A 754 -13.12 -21.39 -8.74
C MET A 754 -12.05 -20.35 -9.10
N ILE A 755 -10.76 -20.72 -9.04
CA ILE A 755 -9.64 -19.85 -9.42
C ILE A 755 -9.62 -19.61 -10.94
N ALA A 756 -9.79 -20.66 -11.75
CA ALA A 756 -9.72 -20.54 -13.20
C ALA A 756 -10.88 -19.74 -13.79
N ASN A 757 -12.08 -19.87 -13.20
CA ASN A 757 -13.28 -19.18 -13.66
C ASN A 757 -13.48 -17.81 -12.98
N GLY A 758 -12.52 -17.34 -12.18
CA GLY A 758 -12.58 -16.02 -11.54
C GLY A 758 -13.73 -15.87 -10.53
N LEU A 759 -14.18 -16.98 -9.94
CA LEU A 759 -15.27 -17.04 -8.97
C LEU A 759 -14.81 -16.70 -7.54
N CYS A 760 -13.50 -16.59 -7.30
CA CYS A 760 -12.93 -16.33 -5.98
C CYS A 760 -11.80 -15.28 -6.01
N HIS A 761 -11.43 -14.79 -4.83
CA HIS A 761 -10.16 -14.13 -4.59
C HIS A 761 -9.12 -15.15 -4.14
N LEU A 762 -8.06 -15.32 -4.93
CA LEU A 762 -6.94 -16.17 -4.57
C LEU A 762 -5.95 -15.44 -3.66
N ASN A 763 -5.69 -16.00 -2.49
CA ASN A 763 -4.58 -15.62 -1.61
C ASN A 763 -3.53 -16.75 -1.57
N VAL A 764 -2.27 -16.43 -1.86
CA VAL A 764 -1.19 -17.43 -1.96
C VAL A 764 -0.13 -17.19 -0.90
N TYR A 765 0.19 -18.23 -0.15
CA TYR A 765 1.28 -18.26 0.83
C TYR A 765 2.52 -18.95 0.24
N ASP A 766 3.71 -18.38 0.43
CA ASP A 766 4.97 -18.94 -0.07
C ASP A 766 5.93 -19.27 1.10
N HIS A 767 6.07 -20.55 1.41
CA HIS A 767 7.00 -21.07 2.41
C HIS A 767 8.19 -21.82 1.79
N SER A 768 8.50 -21.60 0.51
CA SER A 768 9.53 -22.35 -0.23
C SER A 768 10.99 -21.98 0.14
N ASN A 769 11.25 -20.76 0.64
CA ASN A 769 12.60 -20.30 0.98
C ASN A 769 12.73 -19.98 2.48
N PHE A 770 13.88 -20.33 3.09
CA PHE A 770 14.25 -20.00 4.47
C PHE A 770 14.05 -18.52 4.79
N PHE A 771 14.46 -17.60 3.90
CA PHE A 771 14.24 -16.16 4.12
C PHE A 771 12.75 -15.77 4.08
N ALA A 772 11.93 -16.45 3.28
CA ALA A 772 10.49 -16.23 3.27
C ALA A 772 9.86 -16.73 4.57
N ARG A 773 10.28 -17.91 5.08
CA ARG A 773 9.85 -18.41 6.40
C ARG A 773 10.31 -17.49 7.53
N ALA A 774 11.59 -17.12 7.57
CA ALA A 774 12.16 -16.24 8.58
C ALA A 774 11.50 -14.85 8.55
N TRP A 775 11.21 -14.31 7.36
CA TRP A 775 10.49 -13.05 7.21
C TRP A 775 9.01 -13.17 7.62
N SER A 776 8.35 -14.30 7.36
CA SER A 776 7.02 -14.59 7.87
C SER A 776 7.03 -14.66 9.40
N TYR A 777 8.00 -15.35 10.02
CA TYR A 777 8.18 -15.38 11.48
C TYR A 777 8.53 -14.01 12.08
N LEU A 778 9.32 -13.19 11.38
CA LEU A 778 9.65 -11.83 11.80
C LEU A 778 8.43 -10.90 11.70
N LYS A 779 7.64 -11.02 10.63
CA LYS A 779 6.36 -10.30 10.49
C LYS A 779 5.36 -10.69 11.57
N ILE A 780 5.28 -11.97 11.89
CA ILE A 780 4.52 -12.52 13.02
C ILE A 780 4.91 -11.84 14.34
N MET A 781 6.20 -11.52 14.54
CA MET A 781 6.67 -10.81 15.74
C MET A 781 6.38 -9.30 15.73
N ILE A 782 6.22 -8.69 14.55
CA ILE A 782 6.05 -7.22 14.38
C ILE A 782 4.56 -6.84 14.30
N ASP A 783 3.73 -7.64 13.64
CA ASP A 783 2.28 -7.43 13.48
C ASP A 783 1.56 -8.80 13.44
N PRO A 784 1.20 -9.37 14.61
CA PRO A 784 0.57 -10.68 14.68
C PRO A 784 -0.82 -10.71 14.05
N GLU A 785 -1.56 -9.60 14.01
CA GLU A 785 -2.98 -9.58 13.63
C GLU A 785 -3.24 -9.68 12.12
N THR A 786 -2.23 -9.39 11.28
CA THR A 786 -2.38 -9.37 9.81
C THR A 786 -1.71 -10.53 9.07
N TYR A 787 -0.88 -11.33 9.75
CA TYR A 787 -0.13 -12.41 9.09
C TYR A 787 -0.41 -13.81 9.67
N PHE A 788 -1.05 -13.89 10.82
CA PHE A 788 -1.42 -15.14 11.48
C PHE A 788 -2.85 -15.55 11.08
N ASP A 789 -3.12 -15.76 9.79
CA ASP A 789 -4.45 -16.25 9.40
C ASP A 789 -4.59 -17.77 9.66
N PHE A 790 -3.51 -18.56 9.51
CA PHE A 790 -3.54 -20.03 9.57
C PHE A 790 -2.31 -20.66 10.25
N ALA A 791 -2.53 -21.72 11.01
CA ALA A 791 -1.49 -22.64 11.48
C ALA A 791 -1.95 -24.09 11.30
N CYS A 792 -1.05 -24.98 10.90
CA CYS A 792 -1.31 -26.41 10.79
C CYS A 792 -0.08 -27.16 11.30
N TRP A 793 -0.25 -28.00 12.30
CA TRP A 793 0.83 -28.69 13.00
C TRP A 793 0.47 -30.15 13.28
N GLY A 794 1.49 -31.01 13.27
CA GLY A 794 1.38 -32.35 13.84
C GLY A 794 1.34 -32.28 15.36
N MET A 795 0.60 -33.19 15.99
CA MET A 795 0.42 -33.22 17.43
C MET A 795 1.74 -33.40 18.19
N HIS A 796 2.71 -34.16 17.65
CA HIS A 796 4.01 -34.35 18.30
C HIS A 796 4.80 -33.04 18.39
N ASP A 797 4.87 -32.31 17.28
CA ASP A 797 5.57 -31.02 17.21
C ASP A 797 4.89 -29.96 18.09
N PHE A 798 3.55 -29.98 18.12
CA PHE A 798 2.76 -29.08 18.94
C PHE A 798 3.02 -29.27 20.44
N SER A 799 2.99 -30.52 20.93
CA SER A 799 3.13 -30.80 22.37
C SER A 799 4.52 -30.44 22.92
N ARG A 800 5.58 -30.53 22.10
CA ARG A 800 6.97 -30.25 22.52
C ARG A 800 7.43 -28.80 22.38
N SER A 801 6.68 -27.96 21.66
CA SER A 801 7.12 -26.61 21.32
C SER A 801 6.41 -25.52 22.15
N ASN A 802 7.11 -25.00 23.17
CA ASN A 802 6.64 -23.85 23.94
C ASN A 802 6.43 -22.60 23.08
N LEU A 803 7.17 -22.46 21.97
CA LEU A 803 6.95 -21.39 21.02
C LEU A 803 5.61 -21.55 20.31
N MET A 804 5.26 -22.75 19.86
CA MET A 804 4.00 -23.02 19.16
C MET A 804 2.79 -22.82 20.07
N LYS A 805 2.85 -23.33 21.30
CA LYS A 805 1.84 -23.08 22.35
C LYS A 805 1.64 -21.58 22.61
N ARG A 806 2.73 -20.80 22.70
CA ARG A 806 2.67 -19.33 22.86
C ARG A 806 2.16 -18.60 21.62
N LEU A 807 2.38 -19.12 20.42
CA LEU A 807 1.92 -18.52 19.18
C LEU A 807 0.41 -18.69 18.99
N LEU A 808 -0.15 -19.83 19.38
CA LEU A 808 -1.60 -20.00 19.44
C LEU A 808 -2.28 -18.98 20.35
N LEU A 809 -1.72 -18.74 21.55
CA LEU A 809 -2.21 -17.69 22.47
C LEU A 809 -2.17 -16.28 21.88
N LYS A 810 -1.46 -16.08 20.76
CA LYS A 810 -1.31 -14.80 20.05
C LYS A 810 -2.10 -14.71 18.73
N GLY A 811 -2.95 -15.69 18.40
CA GLY A 811 -4.05 -15.49 17.45
C GLY A 811 -3.83 -15.86 15.98
N PRO A 812 -3.47 -17.11 15.62
CA PRO A 812 -3.99 -17.70 14.39
C PRO A 812 -5.52 -17.61 14.36
N ARG A 813 -6.08 -17.04 13.30
CA ARG A 813 -7.53 -17.03 13.10
C ARG A 813 -8.07 -18.44 12.94
N CYS A 814 -7.40 -19.28 12.18
CA CYS A 814 -7.71 -20.69 12.06
C CYS A 814 -6.49 -21.59 12.32
N VAL A 815 -6.72 -22.74 12.94
CA VAL A 815 -5.69 -23.67 13.39
C VAL A 815 -6.08 -25.08 13.00
N CYS A 816 -5.11 -25.92 12.69
CA CYS A 816 -5.25 -27.36 12.61
C CYS A 816 -4.17 -28.00 13.47
N ILE A 817 -4.56 -28.99 14.28
CA ILE A 817 -3.64 -29.84 15.04
C ILE A 817 -4.01 -31.27 14.72
N ASN A 818 -3.23 -31.90 13.85
CA ASN A 818 -3.53 -33.24 13.32
C ASN A 818 -2.80 -34.32 14.12
N ASP A 819 -3.48 -35.44 14.42
CA ASP A 819 -2.81 -36.61 14.99
C ASP A 819 -1.90 -37.26 13.93
N GLU A 820 -0.78 -37.80 14.38
CA GLU A 820 0.23 -38.40 13.51
C GLU A 820 0.85 -39.62 14.18
N GLU A 821 1.40 -40.52 13.36
CA GLU A 821 2.01 -41.76 13.83
C GLU A 821 3.13 -41.52 14.86
N THR A 822 3.87 -40.42 14.72
CA THR A 822 4.96 -40.05 15.62
C THR A 822 4.49 -39.52 16.98
N ALA A 823 3.21 -39.19 17.15
CA ALA A 823 2.69 -38.67 18.41
C ALA A 823 2.54 -39.78 19.46
N THR A 824 3.08 -39.55 20.65
CA THR A 824 3.03 -40.48 21.79
C THR A 824 1.75 -40.32 22.60
N LEU A 825 1.45 -41.26 23.51
CA LEU A 825 0.33 -41.10 24.45
C LEU A 825 0.48 -39.83 25.30
N THR A 826 1.71 -39.49 25.69
CA THR A 826 2.02 -38.26 26.43
C THR A 826 1.71 -37.01 25.61
N ASP A 827 2.07 -37.00 24.32
CA ASP A 827 1.76 -35.86 23.43
C ASP A 827 0.25 -35.63 23.32
N ARG A 828 -0.56 -36.71 23.27
CA ARG A 828 -2.03 -36.66 23.24
C ARG A 828 -2.66 -36.16 24.54
N LEU A 829 -2.12 -36.59 25.69
CA LEU A 829 -2.55 -36.09 27.00
C LEU A 829 -2.26 -34.60 27.15
N ASP A 830 -1.05 -34.17 26.77
CA ASP A 830 -0.66 -32.76 26.77
C ASP A 830 -1.56 -31.91 25.85
N TYR A 831 -1.90 -32.45 24.67
CA TYR A 831 -2.85 -31.81 23.75
C TYR A 831 -4.22 -31.61 24.42
N ARG A 832 -4.81 -32.65 25.03
CA ARG A 832 -6.12 -32.56 25.69
C ARG A 832 -6.13 -31.54 26.83
N VAL A 833 -5.10 -31.57 27.70
CA VAL A 833 -4.97 -30.59 28.81
C VAL A 833 -4.98 -29.18 28.26
N TRP A 834 -4.22 -28.94 27.20
CA TRP A 834 -4.05 -27.61 26.65
C TRP A 834 -5.28 -27.11 25.86
N MET A 835 -5.95 -28.00 25.13
CA MET A 835 -7.22 -27.67 24.46
C MET A 835 -8.32 -27.39 25.48
N GLU A 836 -8.33 -28.09 26.63
CA GLU A 836 -9.23 -27.77 27.74
C GLU A 836 -8.89 -26.41 28.38
N GLU A 837 -7.63 -26.02 28.50
CA GLU A 837 -7.28 -24.66 28.96
C GLU A 837 -7.78 -23.58 27.98
N LEU A 838 -7.70 -23.85 26.67
CA LEU A 838 -8.14 -22.89 25.65
C LEU A 838 -9.66 -22.79 25.53
N PHE A 839 -10.34 -23.93 25.45
CA PHE A 839 -11.74 -24.05 25.06
C PHE A 839 -12.64 -24.60 26.17
N GLY A 840 -12.09 -24.93 27.34
CA GLY A 840 -12.77 -25.61 28.46
C GLY A 840 -13.68 -24.77 29.35
N CYS A 841 -13.41 -23.47 29.48
CA CYS A 841 -13.92 -22.70 30.63
C CYS A 841 -15.39 -22.25 30.56
N GLU A 842 -16.10 -22.40 29.44
CA GLU A 842 -17.52 -22.03 29.33
C GLU A 842 -18.30 -23.11 28.56
N ARG A 843 -19.33 -23.69 29.20
CA ARG A 843 -20.29 -24.59 28.52
C ARG A 843 -20.99 -23.81 27.40
N GLN A 844 -20.90 -24.31 26.18
CA GLN A 844 -21.51 -23.71 24.99
C GLN A 844 -22.90 -24.32 24.73
N SER A 845 -23.74 -23.68 23.91
CA SER A 845 -25.13 -24.16 23.62
C SER A 845 -25.20 -25.55 22.99
N VAL A 846 -24.08 -26.03 22.43
CA VAL A 846 -23.96 -27.30 21.70
C VAL A 846 -23.79 -28.54 22.60
N GLU A 847 -23.79 -28.37 23.93
CA GLU A 847 -23.59 -29.46 24.90
C GLU A 847 -24.88 -29.76 25.68
N LYS A 848 -25.19 -31.05 25.86
CA LYS A 848 -26.39 -31.46 26.60
C LYS A 848 -26.36 -30.92 28.03
N HIS A 849 -27.50 -30.40 28.50
CA HIS A 849 -27.71 -30.08 29.91
C HIS A 849 -27.69 -31.36 30.75
N ALA A 850 -26.54 -31.72 31.32
CA ALA A 850 -26.52 -32.78 32.33
C ALA A 850 -27.33 -32.35 33.56
N MET A 851 -28.51 -32.95 33.76
CA MET A 851 -29.15 -32.99 35.07
C MET A 851 -28.15 -33.61 36.06
N LYS A 852 -27.92 -32.93 37.18
CA LYS A 852 -27.20 -33.49 38.35
C LYS A 852 -27.77 -34.86 38.72
N SER A 853 -26.98 -35.92 38.59
CA SER A 853 -27.06 -37.21 39.31
C SER A 853 -26.06 -38.17 38.63
N SER A 854 -25.12 -38.88 39.24
CA SER A 854 -24.79 -39.11 40.64
C SER A 854 -23.38 -39.73 40.76
N LYS A 855 -22.71 -39.42 41.87
CA LYS A 855 -21.73 -40.25 42.62
C LYS A 855 -20.32 -40.51 42.04
N ASN A 856 -19.36 -39.93 42.77
CA ASN A 856 -18.18 -40.61 43.35
C ASN A 856 -18.16 -42.13 43.15
N THR A 857 -17.15 -42.69 42.49
CA THR A 857 -16.22 -43.64 43.15
C THR A 857 -14.96 -43.88 42.29
N GLN A 858 -13.80 -43.62 42.92
CA GLN A 858 -12.42 -44.11 42.70
C GLN A 858 -11.74 -43.98 41.34
#